data_AF-A0A290ZRP0-F1
#
_entry.id   AF-A0A290ZRP0-F1
#
_cell.length_a   1.000
_cell.length_b   1.000
_cell.length_c   1.000
_cell.angle_alpha   90.00
_cell.angle_beta   90.00
_cell.angle_gamma   90.00
#
_symmetry.space_group_name_H-M   'P 1'
#
loop_
_entity.id
_entity.type
_entity.pdbx_description
1 polymer ?
#
loop_
_entity_poly.entity_id
_entity_poly.type
_entity_poly.pdbx_seq_one_letter_code
_entity_poly.pdbx_strand_id
1 'polypeptide(L)'
;MLSDLMVRQAKATGKTYTLADSDGLSLFVSANGAKAWHFRFSWGGKRDRMSFGSYPALSLKEARELRDEAHNLLAKGVNPHTERKRKRHAIVLAGEHTFQAVYDQWLKHRKLSLEEGRQTSLEQIARVFKKDVFPVLRHLTIYDITRAHLLDIIGKVEKRGSLSVAEKLRTWFTQLFTYATVAIPNMHDNPSKDLEVVALPLPPVEHNPFLRMPELPIMLQTLRKYRGRLNTQLGIRLLMLTGVRTGELRFATPDQFDLEQGLWIIPVARLKQRALLTKKKRKRLVDIPPYIVPLSVQAQEIVRHLLDQCKPAQVYLIPGDWCLKHPVSENTFNGALKRMGYEDQLTGHGIRATMSTALNELGYPKKWVDAQLSHADPDKISATYNHAEYVEQRRVMMQDWADRLDLFEQNQVEVASRHLTITLQGLPTIAGQAAVQPPVIDLTAPQLIVTAPTPDLPAAPASVQRLSAVRMPEYARPRLSEVQRERLQVLETFEAPHNLSVADYAKLAGKSRRWITYEIQAGNLLSIHMGHRGQRVPDWQLDPLKRRLVQSVLKQVPRGLDTWAIYHALLQPYDALGGRSAIEAVNPKNLHLAARLVAAQSIAADDLEDSDIPVQVRRSVQRLVQDAITADAAEDLMEP
;
A
#
# COMPACT_ATOMS: atom_id res chain seq x y z
N MET A 1 -32.47 81.89 12.48
CA MET A 1 -32.00 80.63 13.09
C MET A 1 -32.91 80.26 14.25
N LEU A 2 -33.00 78.97 14.57
CA LEU A 2 -33.68 78.46 15.76
C LEU A 2 -32.78 78.53 17.00
N SER A 3 -33.41 78.57 18.18
CA SER A 3 -32.79 78.34 19.49
C SER A 3 -33.39 77.10 20.14
N ASP A 4 -32.67 76.44 21.06
CA ASP A 4 -33.18 75.27 21.79
C ASP A 4 -34.47 75.55 22.57
N LEU A 5 -34.68 76.78 23.03
CA LEU A 5 -35.91 77.20 23.69
C LEU A 5 -37.11 77.14 22.73
N MET A 6 -36.96 77.62 21.48
CA MET A 6 -38.00 77.52 20.45
C MET A 6 -38.25 76.05 20.04
N VAL A 7 -37.18 75.25 19.93
CA VAL A 7 -37.26 73.81 19.62
C VAL A 7 -38.01 73.03 20.71
N ARG A 8 -37.75 73.34 21.98
CA ARG A 8 -38.49 72.80 23.13
C ARG A 8 -39.96 73.23 23.10
N GLN A 9 -40.23 74.53 22.93
CA GLN A 9 -41.58 75.11 23.00
C GLN A 9 -42.49 74.81 21.81
N ALA A 10 -41.96 74.31 20.67
CA ALA A 10 -42.79 73.81 19.57
C ALA A 10 -43.79 72.73 20.05
N LYS A 11 -45.09 72.91 19.79
CA LYS A 11 -46.19 72.03 20.22
C LYS A 11 -46.97 71.48 19.03
N ALA A 12 -47.71 70.39 19.25
CA ALA A 12 -48.68 69.90 18.27
C ALA A 12 -49.74 70.97 17.95
N THR A 13 -50.08 71.14 16.67
CA THR A 13 -51.11 72.08 16.17
C THR A 13 -52.23 71.36 15.40
N GLY A 14 -52.31 70.03 15.50
CA GLY A 14 -53.24 69.20 14.72
C GLY A 14 -52.91 69.09 13.23
N LYS A 15 -51.91 69.84 12.73
CA LYS A 15 -51.39 69.78 11.35
C LYS A 15 -49.87 69.66 11.38
N THR A 16 -49.29 69.08 10.34
CA THR A 16 -47.84 69.02 10.18
C THR A 16 -47.29 70.39 9.80
N TYR A 17 -46.22 70.84 10.46
CA TYR A 17 -45.54 72.09 10.11
C TYR A 17 -44.01 71.96 10.19
N THR A 18 -43.28 72.99 9.80
CA THR A 18 -41.81 72.97 9.76
C THR A 18 -41.25 74.33 10.11
N LEU A 19 -40.37 74.37 11.10
CA LEU A 19 -39.62 75.56 11.51
C LEU A 19 -38.26 75.56 10.81
N ALA A 20 -37.94 76.61 10.07
CA ALA A 20 -36.68 76.71 9.34
C ALA A 20 -35.51 77.10 10.25
N ASP A 21 -34.36 76.45 10.06
CA ASP A 21 -33.06 76.94 10.52
C ASP A 21 -32.23 77.39 9.30
N SER A 22 -30.90 77.56 9.43
CA SER A 22 -30.07 77.97 8.30
C SER A 22 -29.69 76.81 7.37
N ASP A 23 -29.28 77.17 6.15
CA ASP A 23 -28.56 76.30 5.20
C ASP A 23 -29.28 74.98 4.88
N GLY A 24 -30.61 75.04 4.77
CA GLY A 24 -31.46 73.90 4.41
C GLY A 24 -31.93 73.03 5.58
N LEU A 25 -31.38 73.22 6.79
CA LEU A 25 -31.85 72.54 8.01
C LEU A 25 -33.21 73.11 8.48
N SER A 26 -34.01 72.25 9.10
CA SER A 26 -35.33 72.60 9.63
C SER A 26 -35.83 71.58 10.64
N LEU A 27 -36.65 72.01 11.61
CA LEU A 27 -37.37 71.13 12.52
C LEU A 27 -38.78 70.87 11.97
N PHE A 28 -39.04 69.65 11.53
CA PHE A 28 -40.38 69.17 11.22
C PHE A 28 -41.11 68.76 12.51
N VAL A 29 -42.37 69.14 12.61
CA VAL A 29 -43.26 68.80 13.73
C VAL A 29 -44.51 68.14 13.15
N SER A 30 -44.79 66.91 13.60
CA SER A 30 -45.98 66.17 13.16
C SER A 30 -47.26 66.71 13.80
N ALA A 31 -48.41 66.35 13.23
CA ALA A 31 -49.72 66.68 13.82
C ALA A 31 -49.86 66.17 15.28
N ASN A 32 -49.17 65.08 15.61
CA ASN A 32 -49.15 64.44 16.94
C ASN A 32 -47.98 64.95 17.82
N GLY A 33 -47.27 66.00 17.40
CA GLY A 33 -46.19 66.64 18.17
C GLY A 33 -44.82 65.96 18.10
N ALA A 34 -44.65 64.90 17.32
CA ALA A 34 -43.35 64.26 17.12
C ALA A 34 -42.41 65.17 16.30
N LYS A 35 -41.16 65.34 16.76
CA LYS A 35 -40.20 66.32 16.23
C LYS A 35 -39.04 65.63 15.53
N ALA A 36 -38.68 66.08 14.31
CA ALA A 36 -37.58 65.51 13.54
C ALA A 36 -36.79 66.58 12.76
N TRP A 37 -35.48 66.39 12.66
CA TRP A 37 -34.57 67.27 11.92
C TRP A 37 -34.54 66.92 10.44
N HIS A 38 -35.02 67.81 9.58
CA HIS A 38 -35.06 67.66 8.13
C HIS A 38 -34.07 68.62 7.45
N PHE A 39 -33.20 68.05 6.61
CA PHE A 39 -32.25 68.77 5.78
C PHE A 39 -32.67 68.68 4.30
N ARG A 40 -32.78 69.83 3.65
CA ARG A 40 -33.11 69.96 2.22
C ARG A 40 -31.88 70.40 1.44
N PHE A 41 -31.60 69.71 0.34
CA PHE A 41 -30.48 70.00 -0.56
C PHE A 41 -30.89 69.83 -2.03
N SER A 42 -29.99 70.19 -2.94
CA SER A 42 -30.16 69.98 -4.38
C SER A 42 -29.08 69.04 -4.91
N TRP A 43 -29.46 68.08 -5.76
CA TRP A 43 -28.54 67.15 -6.41
C TRP A 43 -29.00 66.86 -7.85
N GLY A 44 -28.12 67.00 -8.82
CA GLY A 44 -28.44 66.76 -10.24
C GLY A 44 -29.66 67.56 -10.74
N GLY A 45 -29.79 68.82 -10.31
CA GLY A 45 -30.94 69.69 -10.61
C GLY A 45 -32.23 69.40 -9.82
N LYS A 46 -32.31 68.30 -9.09
CA LYS A 46 -33.50 67.92 -8.29
C LYS A 46 -33.32 68.32 -6.82
N ARG A 47 -34.39 68.82 -6.18
CA ARG A 47 -34.44 69.09 -4.74
C ARG A 47 -34.80 67.81 -3.99
N ASP A 48 -34.02 67.46 -2.97
CA ASP A 48 -34.18 66.26 -2.14
C ASP A 48 -34.23 66.65 -0.63
N ARG A 49 -34.71 65.75 0.22
CA ARG A 49 -34.87 65.96 1.67
C ARG A 49 -34.58 64.70 2.46
N MET A 50 -33.53 64.75 3.28
CA MET A 50 -33.22 63.70 4.27
C MET A 50 -33.60 64.11 5.69
N SER A 51 -33.88 63.12 6.55
CA SER A 51 -34.14 63.32 7.98
C SER A 51 -32.95 62.84 8.81
N PHE A 52 -32.31 63.70 9.60
CA PHE A 52 -31.16 63.30 10.42
C PHE A 52 -31.60 62.38 11.57
N GLY A 53 -32.62 62.78 12.34
CA GLY A 53 -33.23 61.99 13.40
C GLY A 53 -34.30 62.77 14.18
N SER A 54 -34.80 62.20 15.28
CA SER A 54 -35.82 62.81 16.13
C SER A 54 -35.23 63.67 17.26
N TYR A 55 -35.96 64.70 17.66
CA TYR A 55 -35.71 65.44 18.91
C TYR A 55 -36.54 64.82 20.04
N PRO A 56 -36.02 64.62 21.27
CA PRO A 56 -34.75 65.13 21.80
C PRO A 56 -33.51 64.23 21.58
N ALA A 57 -33.64 63.08 20.90
CA ALA A 57 -32.54 62.13 20.71
C ALA A 57 -31.37 62.67 19.87
N LEU A 58 -31.59 63.73 19.07
CA LEU A 58 -30.58 64.62 18.54
C LEU A 58 -30.93 66.06 18.93
N SER A 59 -29.96 66.78 19.48
CA SER A 59 -30.03 68.20 19.81
C SER A 59 -29.97 69.10 18.55
N LEU A 60 -30.24 70.39 18.73
CA LEU A 60 -30.04 71.40 17.67
C LEU A 60 -28.56 71.54 17.27
N LYS A 61 -27.61 71.29 18.19
CA LYS A 61 -26.17 71.34 17.92
C LYS A 61 -25.74 70.19 16.99
N GLU A 62 -26.07 68.96 17.36
CA GLU A 62 -25.74 67.76 16.55
C GLU A 62 -26.45 67.80 15.19
N ALA A 63 -27.66 68.36 15.12
CA ALA A 63 -28.37 68.56 13.85
C ALA A 63 -27.70 69.58 12.91
N ARG A 64 -26.96 70.56 13.44
CA ARG A 64 -26.13 71.50 12.66
C ARG A 64 -24.80 70.86 12.26
N GLU A 65 -24.18 70.08 13.14
CA GLU A 65 -22.95 69.33 12.81
C GLU A 65 -23.19 68.32 11.67
N LEU A 66 -24.29 67.55 11.73
CA LEU A 66 -24.70 66.63 10.66
C LEU A 66 -25.11 67.35 9.35
N ARG A 67 -25.63 68.57 9.44
CA ARG A 67 -25.89 69.44 8.27
C ARG A 67 -24.58 69.85 7.60
N ASP A 68 -23.57 70.20 8.38
CA ASP A 68 -22.29 70.66 7.86
C ASP A 68 -21.45 69.49 7.30
N GLU A 69 -21.54 68.30 7.88
CA GLU A 69 -21.08 67.06 7.22
C GLU A 69 -21.76 66.83 5.87
N ALA A 70 -23.08 67.00 5.78
CA ALA A 70 -23.84 66.78 4.56
C ALA A 70 -23.50 67.82 3.46
N HIS A 71 -23.29 69.09 3.82
CA HIS A 71 -22.76 70.10 2.90
C HIS A 71 -21.34 69.80 2.44
N ASN A 72 -20.46 69.33 3.34
CA ASN A 72 -19.10 68.92 2.98
C ASN A 72 -19.08 67.71 2.02
N LEU A 73 -20.06 66.80 2.09
CA LEU A 73 -20.24 65.74 1.09
C LEU A 73 -20.69 66.30 -0.26
N LEU A 74 -21.68 67.21 -0.28
CA LEU A 74 -22.15 67.85 -1.51
C LEU A 74 -21.04 68.64 -2.23
N ALA A 75 -20.24 69.40 -1.48
CA ALA A 75 -19.08 70.13 -1.99
C ALA A 75 -18.00 69.21 -2.60
N LYS A 76 -17.90 67.96 -2.11
CA LYS A 76 -17.01 66.92 -2.65
C LYS A 76 -17.63 66.11 -3.79
N GLY A 77 -18.80 66.50 -4.31
CA GLY A 77 -19.50 65.76 -5.37
C GLY A 77 -20.06 64.42 -4.92
N VAL A 78 -20.43 64.28 -3.63
CA VAL A 78 -21.01 63.05 -3.07
C VAL A 78 -22.43 63.35 -2.55
N ASN A 79 -23.42 62.59 -3.02
CA ASN A 79 -24.80 62.73 -2.55
C ASN A 79 -24.94 62.19 -1.11
N PRO A 80 -25.37 63.00 -0.11
CA PRO A 80 -25.48 62.56 1.28
C PRO A 80 -26.50 61.43 1.50
N HIS A 81 -27.55 61.35 0.66
CA HIS A 81 -28.55 60.29 0.76
C HIS A 81 -27.99 58.95 0.25
N THR A 82 -27.21 58.93 -0.83
CA THR A 82 -26.57 57.68 -1.32
C THR A 82 -25.46 57.23 -0.38
N GLU A 83 -24.63 58.14 0.13
CA GLU A 83 -23.57 57.80 1.10
C GLU A 83 -24.17 57.28 2.42
N ARG A 84 -25.29 57.85 2.90
CA ARG A 84 -26.00 57.30 4.09
C ARG A 84 -26.65 55.94 3.80
N LYS A 85 -27.15 55.69 2.58
CA LYS A 85 -27.60 54.34 2.17
C LYS A 85 -26.42 53.36 2.14
N ARG A 86 -25.26 53.77 1.59
CA ARG A 86 -24.02 52.98 1.54
C ARG A 86 -23.51 52.61 2.94
N LYS A 87 -23.41 53.57 3.87
CA LYS A 87 -23.02 53.33 5.27
C LYS A 87 -24.00 52.36 5.97
N ARG A 88 -25.31 52.51 5.78
CA ARG A 88 -26.30 51.55 6.31
C ARG A 88 -26.17 50.15 5.70
N HIS A 89 -25.96 50.06 4.39
CA HIS A 89 -25.76 48.79 3.69
C HIS A 89 -24.46 48.10 4.12
N ALA A 90 -23.40 48.86 4.38
CA ALA A 90 -22.16 48.33 4.95
C ALA A 90 -22.36 47.75 6.36
N ILE A 91 -23.18 48.39 7.22
CA ILE A 91 -23.51 47.88 8.55
C ILE A 91 -24.33 46.57 8.48
N VAL A 92 -25.22 46.41 7.50
CA VAL A 92 -25.96 45.16 7.30
C VAL A 92 -25.04 44.06 6.76
N LEU A 93 -24.27 44.33 5.69
CA LEU A 93 -23.27 43.41 5.14
C LEU A 93 -22.22 42.99 6.17
N ALA A 94 -21.83 43.88 7.08
CA ALA A 94 -20.92 43.58 8.19
C ALA A 94 -21.45 42.49 9.13
N GLY A 95 -22.76 42.50 9.43
CA GLY A 95 -23.41 41.46 10.21
C GLY A 95 -23.55 40.13 9.46
N GLU A 96 -23.78 40.18 8.14
CA GLU A 96 -23.94 38.99 7.29
C GLU A 96 -22.60 38.33 6.91
N HIS A 97 -21.53 39.11 6.76
CA HIS A 97 -20.21 38.67 6.32
C HIS A 97 -19.18 38.64 7.47
N THR A 98 -19.53 37.95 8.56
CA THR A 98 -18.55 37.56 9.59
C THR A 98 -17.51 36.61 9.02
N PHE A 99 -16.29 36.63 9.58
CA PHE A 99 -15.21 35.72 9.16
C PHE A 99 -15.63 34.24 9.19
N GLN A 100 -16.41 33.82 10.19
CA GLN A 100 -16.88 32.43 10.25
C GLN A 100 -17.80 32.09 9.07
N ALA A 101 -18.78 32.95 8.74
CA ALA A 101 -19.69 32.73 7.62
C ALA A 101 -18.93 32.65 6.28
N VAL A 102 -17.94 33.51 6.07
CA VAL A 102 -17.08 33.50 4.88
C VAL A 102 -16.20 32.25 4.82
N TYR A 103 -15.62 31.84 5.95
CA TYR A 103 -14.87 30.59 6.06
C TYR A 103 -15.76 29.37 5.74
N ASP A 104 -16.99 29.31 6.26
CA ASP A 104 -17.89 28.18 6.06
C ASP A 104 -18.34 28.08 4.58
N GLN A 105 -18.55 29.22 3.90
CA GLN A 105 -18.78 29.28 2.45
C GLN A 105 -17.53 28.82 1.66
N TRP A 106 -16.34 29.32 2.00
CA TRP A 106 -15.09 28.93 1.38
C TRP A 106 -14.79 27.44 1.56
N LEU A 107 -15.03 26.89 2.76
CA LEU A 107 -14.84 25.47 3.06
C LEU A 107 -15.84 24.60 2.27
N LYS A 108 -17.11 25.04 2.15
CA LYS A 108 -18.10 24.39 1.29
C LYS A 108 -17.69 24.38 -0.18
N HIS A 109 -17.15 25.50 -0.69
CA HIS A 109 -16.57 25.56 -2.04
C HIS A 109 -15.34 24.64 -2.18
N ARG A 110 -14.45 24.62 -1.17
CA ARG A 110 -13.27 23.74 -1.13
C ARG A 110 -13.64 22.25 -1.20
N LYS A 111 -14.69 21.82 -0.50
CA LYS A 111 -15.23 20.44 -0.55
C LYS A 111 -15.66 19.98 -1.95
N LEU A 112 -16.02 20.90 -2.86
CA LEU A 112 -16.30 20.55 -4.27
C LEU A 112 -15.05 20.07 -5.03
N SER A 113 -13.85 20.26 -4.46
CA SER A 113 -12.57 20.05 -5.13
C SER A 113 -11.53 19.30 -4.29
N LEU A 114 -11.83 19.01 -3.03
CA LEU A 114 -10.95 18.35 -2.07
C LEU A 114 -11.74 17.25 -1.35
N GLU A 115 -11.08 16.12 -1.14
CA GLU A 115 -11.69 14.91 -0.60
C GLU A 115 -11.76 14.95 0.93
N GLU A 116 -12.81 14.35 1.50
CA GLU A 116 -13.01 14.23 2.94
C GLU A 116 -12.35 12.95 3.50
N GLY A 117 -11.90 13.01 4.76
CA GLY A 117 -11.28 11.88 5.44
C GLY A 117 -10.07 12.26 6.31
N ARG A 118 -9.56 11.26 7.05
CA ARG A 118 -8.56 11.49 8.10
C ARG A 118 -7.26 12.09 7.56
N GLN A 119 -6.78 13.14 8.23
CA GLN A 119 -5.60 13.94 7.87
C GLN A 119 -5.65 14.68 6.51
N THR A 120 -6.80 14.71 5.82
CA THR A 120 -6.96 15.49 4.58
C THR A 120 -6.67 16.98 4.78
N SER A 121 -6.41 17.70 3.69
CA SER A 121 -6.23 19.16 3.74
C SER A 121 -7.42 19.87 4.38
N LEU A 122 -8.64 19.36 4.21
CA LEU A 122 -9.86 19.89 4.84
C LEU A 122 -9.84 19.73 6.37
N GLU A 123 -9.44 18.56 6.89
CA GLU A 123 -9.27 18.37 8.34
C GLU A 123 -8.11 19.21 8.91
N GLN A 124 -7.01 19.34 8.17
CA GLN A 124 -5.88 20.19 8.59
C GLN A 124 -6.30 21.66 8.68
N ILE A 125 -7.03 22.17 7.69
CA ILE A 125 -7.66 23.50 7.70
C ILE A 125 -8.57 23.62 8.94
N ALA A 126 -9.58 22.75 9.08
CA ALA A 126 -10.56 22.87 10.16
C ALA A 126 -9.94 22.81 11.56
N ARG A 127 -8.95 21.94 11.78
CA ARG A 127 -8.24 21.82 13.06
C ARG A 127 -7.41 23.06 13.39
N VAL A 128 -6.67 23.60 12.42
CA VAL A 128 -5.81 24.78 12.64
C VAL A 128 -6.66 26.05 12.75
N PHE A 129 -7.69 26.23 11.92
CA PHE A 129 -8.60 27.37 12.03
C PHE A 129 -9.33 27.39 13.38
N LYS A 130 -9.80 26.22 13.86
CA LYS A 130 -10.42 26.11 15.20
C LYS A 130 -9.45 26.42 16.34
N LYS A 131 -8.17 26.02 16.23
CA LYS A 131 -7.16 26.22 17.28
C LYS A 131 -6.59 27.64 17.30
N ASP A 132 -6.21 28.16 16.14
CA ASP A 132 -5.28 29.29 16.01
C ASP A 132 -5.95 30.54 15.41
N VAL A 133 -7.05 30.42 14.65
CA VAL A 133 -7.66 31.54 13.91
C VAL A 133 -8.97 32.03 14.52
N PHE A 134 -9.91 31.13 14.81
CA PHE A 134 -11.21 31.47 15.39
C PHE A 134 -11.18 32.13 16.78
N PRO A 135 -10.19 31.89 17.67
CA PRO A 135 -10.09 32.65 18.92
C PRO A 135 -9.92 34.17 18.74
N VAL A 136 -9.54 34.64 17.54
CA VAL A 136 -9.34 36.06 17.22
C VAL A 136 -10.33 36.56 16.18
N LEU A 137 -10.45 35.89 15.03
CA LEU A 137 -11.18 36.47 13.88
C LEU A 137 -12.68 36.14 13.84
N ARG A 138 -13.16 35.11 14.58
CA ARG A 138 -14.48 34.47 14.35
C ARG A 138 -15.65 35.44 14.22
N HIS A 139 -15.70 36.45 15.09
CA HIS A 139 -16.81 37.41 15.19
C HIS A 139 -16.52 38.75 14.50
N LEU A 140 -15.33 38.95 13.93
CA LEU A 140 -15.02 40.13 13.13
C LEU A 140 -15.73 40.04 11.78
N THR A 141 -16.10 41.19 11.23
CA THR A 141 -16.55 41.30 9.83
C THR A 141 -15.35 41.03 8.92
N ILE A 142 -15.58 40.48 7.72
CA ILE A 142 -14.51 40.22 6.75
C ILE A 142 -13.79 41.52 6.31
N TYR A 143 -14.45 42.66 6.43
CA TYR A 143 -13.95 43.98 6.04
C TYR A 143 -13.00 44.60 7.07
N ASP A 144 -13.15 44.28 8.36
CA ASP A 144 -12.32 44.83 9.45
C ASP A 144 -11.01 44.05 9.68
N ILE A 145 -10.74 43.00 8.88
CA ILE A 145 -9.56 42.16 9.08
C ILE A 145 -8.35 42.78 8.39
N THR A 146 -7.50 43.41 9.20
CA THR A 146 -6.24 44.01 8.75
C THR A 146 -5.14 42.96 8.57
N ARG A 147 -4.11 43.31 7.77
CA ARG A 147 -2.86 42.53 7.67
C ARG A 147 -2.22 42.27 9.05
N ALA A 148 -2.35 43.21 9.99
CA ALA A 148 -1.82 43.08 11.35
C ALA A 148 -2.50 41.94 12.14
N HIS A 149 -3.81 41.74 12.01
CA HIS A 149 -4.51 40.64 12.67
C HIS A 149 -4.00 39.27 12.18
N LEU A 150 -3.71 39.15 10.88
CA LEU A 150 -3.16 37.92 10.29
C LEU A 150 -1.73 37.66 10.76
N LEU A 151 -0.89 38.71 10.83
CA LEU A 151 0.49 38.60 11.29
C LEU A 151 0.61 38.27 12.79
N ASP A 152 -0.28 38.77 13.65
CA ASP A 152 -0.33 38.36 15.06
C ASP A 152 -0.66 36.87 15.22
N ILE A 153 -1.65 36.35 14.49
CA ILE A 153 -2.01 34.93 14.49
C ILE A 153 -0.84 34.06 13.99
N ILE A 154 -0.24 34.45 12.86
CA ILE A 154 0.91 33.74 12.28
C ILE A 154 2.10 33.78 13.25
N GLY A 155 2.43 34.95 13.80
CA GLY A 155 3.51 35.13 14.75
C GLY A 155 3.32 34.34 16.06
N LYS A 156 2.07 34.13 16.52
CA LYS A 156 1.75 33.23 17.64
C LYS A 156 1.99 31.75 17.31
N VAL A 157 1.79 31.34 16.06
CA VAL A 157 2.10 29.99 15.57
C VAL A 157 3.61 29.80 15.37
N GLU A 158 4.32 30.82 14.90
CA GLU A 158 5.77 30.82 14.72
C GLU A 158 6.53 30.84 16.06
N LYS A 159 6.13 31.67 17.03
CA LYS A 159 6.67 31.68 18.41
C LYS A 159 6.48 30.36 19.15
N ARG A 160 5.58 29.48 18.66
CA ARG A 160 5.34 28.12 19.14
C ARG A 160 6.16 27.07 18.37
N GLY A 161 7.17 27.48 17.59
CA GLY A 161 7.99 26.61 16.74
C GLY A 161 7.24 25.92 15.60
N SER A 162 5.97 26.27 15.35
CA SER A 162 5.09 25.52 14.44
C SER A 162 5.20 26.02 12.98
N LEU A 163 6.42 26.18 12.46
CA LEU A 163 6.71 26.96 11.23
C LEU A 163 5.96 26.45 9.97
N SER A 164 5.90 25.15 9.71
CA SER A 164 5.11 24.62 8.57
C SER A 164 3.58 24.80 8.75
N VAL A 165 3.09 25.03 9.98
CA VAL A 165 1.69 25.41 10.21
C VAL A 165 1.48 26.90 9.91
N ALA A 166 2.47 27.76 10.19
CA ALA A 166 2.47 29.17 9.83
C ALA A 166 2.52 29.39 8.31
N GLU A 167 3.40 28.65 7.62
CA GLU A 167 3.45 28.55 6.15
C GLU A 167 2.07 28.16 5.56
N LYS A 168 1.50 27.05 6.01
CA LYS A 168 0.15 26.62 5.58
C LYS A 168 -0.92 27.65 5.89
N LEU A 169 -0.84 28.36 7.02
CA LEU A 169 -1.76 29.46 7.34
C LEU A 169 -1.65 30.62 6.36
N ARG A 170 -0.44 31.04 5.95
CA ARG A 170 -0.25 32.02 4.85
C ARG A 170 -0.96 31.54 3.59
N THR A 171 -0.72 30.29 3.18
CA THR A 171 -1.37 29.68 2.01
C THR A 171 -2.90 29.66 2.12
N TRP A 172 -3.45 29.27 3.27
CA TRP A 172 -4.89 29.18 3.49
C TRP A 172 -5.57 30.54 3.62
N PHE A 173 -4.95 31.53 4.27
CA PHE A 173 -5.45 32.90 4.26
C PHE A 173 -5.50 33.46 2.84
N THR A 174 -4.43 33.34 2.05
CA THR A 174 -4.42 33.79 0.65
C THR A 174 -5.48 33.07 -0.19
N GLN A 175 -5.71 31.79 0.06
CA GLN A 175 -6.77 31.03 -0.60
C GLN A 175 -8.20 31.36 -0.13
N LEU A 176 -8.40 31.84 1.10
CA LEU A 176 -9.69 32.27 1.65
C LEU A 176 -10.00 33.70 1.22
N PHE A 177 -9.08 34.64 1.44
CA PHE A 177 -9.29 36.04 1.11
C PHE A 177 -9.40 36.28 -0.39
N THR A 178 -8.66 35.54 -1.24
CA THR A 178 -8.84 35.64 -2.72
C THR A 178 -10.20 35.10 -3.17
N TYR A 179 -10.75 34.09 -2.48
CA TYR A 179 -12.14 33.66 -2.71
C TYR A 179 -13.13 34.74 -2.23
N ALA A 180 -12.89 35.35 -1.07
CA ALA A 180 -13.70 36.42 -0.52
C ALA A 180 -13.75 37.67 -1.43
N THR A 181 -12.64 38.08 -2.06
CA THR A 181 -12.63 39.21 -3.02
C THR A 181 -13.49 38.98 -4.27
N VAL A 182 -13.82 37.71 -4.59
CA VAL A 182 -14.67 37.35 -5.74
C VAL A 182 -16.11 37.03 -5.30
N ALA A 183 -16.29 36.45 -4.11
CA ALA A 183 -17.59 36.00 -3.62
C ALA A 183 -18.37 37.07 -2.83
N ILE A 184 -17.71 38.12 -2.32
CA ILE A 184 -18.31 39.08 -1.39
C ILE A 184 -18.43 40.47 -2.02
N PRO A 185 -19.63 41.10 -2.04
CA PRO A 185 -19.80 42.46 -2.51
C PRO A 185 -18.92 43.48 -1.77
N ASN A 186 -18.37 44.44 -2.52
CA ASN A 186 -17.56 45.55 -2.02
C ASN A 186 -16.25 45.17 -1.30
N MET A 187 -15.82 43.91 -1.33
CA MET A 187 -14.46 43.56 -0.92
C MET A 187 -13.50 43.85 -2.09
N HIS A 188 -12.51 44.72 -1.88
CA HIS A 188 -11.57 45.14 -2.93
C HIS A 188 -10.13 44.72 -2.63
N ASP A 189 -9.71 44.84 -1.37
CA ASP A 189 -8.40 44.43 -0.93
C ASP A 189 -8.38 43.02 -0.31
N ASN A 190 -7.23 42.37 -0.47
CA ASN A 190 -6.93 41.11 0.21
C ASN A 190 -5.83 41.39 1.26
N PRO A 191 -6.15 41.35 2.58
CA PRO A 191 -5.21 41.67 3.65
C PRO A 191 -4.07 40.64 3.80
N SER A 192 -4.19 39.46 3.18
CA SER A 192 -3.21 38.38 3.25
C SER A 192 -2.26 38.32 2.05
N LYS A 193 -2.30 39.30 1.14
CA LYS A 193 -1.22 39.49 0.15
C LYS A 193 0.11 39.67 0.88
N ASP A 194 1.18 39.12 0.31
CA ASP A 194 2.58 39.37 0.66
C ASP A 194 3.00 39.00 2.10
N LEU A 195 2.20 38.20 2.83
CA LEU A 195 2.51 37.73 4.20
C LEU A 195 3.77 36.84 4.30
N GLU A 196 4.34 36.44 3.17
CA GLU A 196 5.60 35.71 3.05
C GLU A 196 6.84 36.61 3.16
N VAL A 197 6.73 37.90 2.85
CA VAL A 197 7.85 38.87 2.90
C VAL A 197 8.38 39.07 4.33
N VAL A 198 7.52 38.83 5.33
CA VAL A 198 7.83 38.88 6.77
C VAL A 198 7.77 37.50 7.42
N ALA A 199 7.99 36.44 6.64
CA ALA A 199 8.12 35.09 7.18
C ALA A 199 9.46 34.88 7.88
N LEU A 200 9.45 34.16 9.01
CA LEU A 200 10.66 33.53 9.48
C LEU A 200 11.09 32.46 8.46
N PRO A 201 12.39 32.36 8.12
CA PRO A 201 12.88 31.30 7.25
C PRO A 201 12.56 29.96 7.90
N LEU A 202 12.03 29.02 7.11
CA LEU A 202 11.91 27.64 7.57
C LEU A 202 13.33 27.05 7.74
N PRO A 203 13.56 26.15 8.72
CA PRO A 203 14.77 25.36 8.75
C PRO A 203 14.94 24.57 7.44
N PRO A 204 16.17 24.18 7.07
CA PRO A 204 16.40 23.32 5.91
C PRO A 204 15.53 22.05 5.98
N VAL A 205 15.08 21.57 4.83
CA VAL A 205 14.12 20.45 4.76
C VAL A 205 14.78 19.17 5.24
N GLU A 206 14.47 18.77 6.47
CA GLU A 206 14.77 17.43 6.98
C GLU A 206 13.98 16.40 6.18
N HIS A 207 14.68 15.68 5.30
CA HIS A 207 14.12 14.56 4.58
C HIS A 207 13.80 13.40 5.54
N ASN A 208 12.78 12.60 5.20
CA ASN A 208 12.42 11.45 6.04
C ASN A 208 13.61 10.48 6.13
N PRO A 209 14.04 10.07 7.33
CA PRO A 209 15.22 9.24 7.49
C PRO A 209 14.99 7.85 6.88
N PHE A 210 16.03 7.34 6.22
CA PHE A 210 16.03 6.15 5.39
C PHE A 210 17.40 5.48 5.44
N LEU A 211 17.43 4.19 5.10
CA LEU A 211 18.63 3.35 5.17
C LEU A 211 19.34 3.24 3.82
N ARG A 212 20.66 3.02 3.85
CA ARG A 212 21.48 2.56 2.71
C ARG A 212 21.65 1.05 2.72
N MET A 213 22.15 0.49 1.62
CA MET A 213 22.34 -0.96 1.48
C MET A 213 23.13 -1.64 2.62
N PRO A 214 24.21 -1.04 3.19
CA PRO A 214 24.94 -1.64 4.31
C PRO A 214 24.14 -1.80 5.62
N GLU A 215 23.05 -1.05 5.79
CA GLU A 215 22.22 -1.06 7.00
C GLU A 215 21.04 -2.06 6.91
N LEU A 216 20.72 -2.51 5.68
CA LEU A 216 19.64 -3.47 5.41
C LEU A 216 19.79 -4.81 6.15
N PRO A 217 20.97 -5.45 6.27
CA PRO A 217 21.11 -6.74 6.97
C PRO A 217 20.58 -6.71 8.39
N ILE A 218 20.99 -5.69 9.16
CA ILE A 218 20.60 -5.53 10.57
C ILE A 218 19.10 -5.24 10.67
N MET A 219 18.56 -4.39 9.79
CA MET A 219 17.13 -4.07 9.75
C MET A 219 16.29 -5.31 9.43
N LEU A 220 16.64 -6.08 8.40
CA LEU A 220 15.87 -7.25 7.96
C LEU A 220 15.91 -8.38 9.00
N GLN A 221 17.07 -8.63 9.60
CA GLN A 221 17.19 -9.59 10.71
C GLN A 221 16.40 -9.15 11.95
N THR A 222 16.42 -7.84 12.27
CA THR A 222 15.63 -7.28 13.38
C THR A 222 14.13 -7.39 13.10
N LEU A 223 13.72 -7.10 11.86
CA LEU A 223 12.35 -7.27 11.39
C LEU A 223 11.89 -8.74 11.51
N ARG A 224 12.70 -9.73 11.12
CA ARG A 224 12.35 -11.16 11.32
C ARG A 224 12.30 -11.56 12.81
N LYS A 225 13.10 -10.93 13.67
CA LYS A 225 13.14 -11.15 15.13
C LYS A 225 12.03 -10.40 15.90
N TYR A 226 11.29 -9.50 15.25
CA TYR A 226 10.27 -8.64 15.87
C TYR A 226 9.14 -9.44 16.55
N ARG A 227 8.96 -9.23 17.86
CA ARG A 227 7.96 -9.94 18.70
C ARG A 227 6.58 -9.27 18.75
N GLY A 228 6.27 -8.35 17.85
CA GLY A 228 4.95 -7.74 17.76
C GLY A 228 3.95 -8.56 16.94
N ARG A 229 2.80 -7.95 16.58
CA ARG A 229 1.78 -8.61 15.75
C ARG A 229 2.36 -9.01 14.39
N LEU A 230 2.21 -10.29 14.01
CA LEU A 230 2.67 -10.86 12.72
C LEU A 230 2.19 -10.02 11.52
N ASN A 231 0.90 -9.65 11.49
CA ASN A 231 0.33 -8.77 10.46
C ASN A 231 1.07 -7.43 10.29
N THR A 232 1.67 -6.89 11.36
CA THR A 232 2.49 -5.66 11.28
C THR A 232 3.89 -5.95 10.75
N GLN A 233 4.49 -7.07 11.16
CA GLN A 233 5.80 -7.55 10.67
C GLN A 233 5.74 -7.81 9.15
N LEU A 234 4.76 -8.60 8.73
CA LEU A 234 4.46 -8.93 7.33
C LEU A 234 4.15 -7.69 6.50
N GLY A 235 3.37 -6.75 7.05
CA GLY A 235 3.10 -5.47 6.39
C GLY A 235 4.36 -4.62 6.14
N ILE A 236 5.32 -4.59 7.08
CA ILE A 236 6.61 -3.91 6.85
C ILE A 236 7.44 -4.65 5.78
N ARG A 237 7.50 -5.98 5.83
CA ARG A 237 8.21 -6.76 4.80
C ARG A 237 7.58 -6.57 3.42
N LEU A 238 6.25 -6.47 3.32
CA LEU A 238 5.53 -6.08 2.10
C LEU A 238 5.91 -4.68 1.58
N LEU A 239 6.05 -3.67 2.46
CA LEU A 239 6.52 -2.34 2.04
C LEU A 239 7.95 -2.40 1.47
N MET A 240 8.86 -3.15 2.10
CA MET A 240 10.23 -3.37 1.62
C MET A 240 10.26 -4.09 0.27
N LEU A 241 9.40 -5.11 0.09
CA LEU A 241 9.33 -5.96 -1.11
C LEU A 241 8.61 -5.32 -2.30
N THR A 242 7.83 -4.25 -2.11
CA THR A 242 6.98 -3.68 -3.17
C THR A 242 7.18 -2.18 -3.41
N GLY A 243 7.65 -1.41 -2.42
CA GLY A 243 7.83 0.04 -2.55
C GLY A 243 6.54 0.87 -2.59
N VAL A 244 5.37 0.26 -2.38
CA VAL A 244 4.09 0.99 -2.31
C VAL A 244 4.08 2.00 -1.17
N ARG A 245 3.21 3.01 -1.24
CA ARG A 245 3.02 3.93 -0.13
C ARG A 245 2.34 3.21 1.03
N THR A 246 2.68 3.59 2.25
CA THR A 246 2.02 3.09 3.48
C THR A 246 0.49 3.22 3.41
N GLY A 247 -0.03 4.29 2.78
CA GLY A 247 -1.46 4.46 2.56
C GLY A 247 -2.07 3.43 1.59
N GLU A 248 -1.36 3.06 0.53
CA GLU A 248 -1.82 2.07 -0.46
C GLU A 248 -1.94 0.69 0.19
N LEU A 249 -0.94 0.25 0.97
CA LEU A 249 -1.01 -1.01 1.73
C LEU A 249 -2.09 -1.00 2.82
N ARG A 250 -2.26 0.13 3.53
CA ARG A 250 -3.29 0.25 4.58
C ARG A 250 -4.71 0.10 4.07
N PHE A 251 -4.99 0.59 2.86
CA PHE A 251 -6.32 0.51 2.23
C PHE A 251 -6.39 -0.57 1.13
N ALA A 252 -5.43 -1.50 1.11
CA ALA A 252 -5.44 -2.67 0.25
C ALA A 252 -6.59 -3.61 0.65
N THR A 253 -7.36 -4.07 -0.33
CA THR A 253 -8.49 -5.00 -0.16
C THR A 253 -8.18 -6.32 -0.88
N PRO A 254 -8.69 -7.49 -0.41
CA PRO A 254 -8.30 -8.80 -0.94
C PRO A 254 -8.42 -8.95 -2.47
N ASP A 255 -9.47 -8.35 -3.04
CA ASP A 255 -9.79 -8.30 -4.48
C ASP A 255 -8.73 -7.63 -5.37
N GLN A 256 -7.76 -6.91 -4.79
CA GLN A 256 -6.71 -6.24 -5.54
C GLN A 256 -5.53 -7.16 -5.90
N PHE A 257 -5.47 -8.38 -5.38
CA PHE A 257 -4.31 -9.27 -5.49
C PHE A 257 -4.59 -10.46 -6.41
N ASP A 258 -4.06 -10.39 -7.63
CA ASP A 258 -4.01 -11.51 -8.55
C ASP A 258 -2.73 -12.32 -8.26
N LEU A 259 -2.89 -13.46 -7.57
CA LEU A 259 -1.78 -14.34 -7.23
C LEU A 259 -1.41 -15.33 -8.35
N GLU A 260 -2.19 -15.43 -9.43
CA GLU A 260 -1.88 -16.27 -10.59
C GLU A 260 -0.95 -15.51 -11.55
N GLN A 261 -1.29 -14.25 -11.85
CA GLN A 261 -0.44 -13.33 -12.61
C GLN A 261 0.65 -12.70 -11.74
N GLY A 262 0.62 -12.86 -10.42
CA GLY A 262 1.58 -12.27 -9.48
C GLY A 262 1.56 -10.74 -9.51
N LEU A 263 0.37 -10.15 -9.52
CA LEU A 263 0.13 -8.70 -9.61
C LEU A 263 -0.72 -8.18 -8.45
N TRP A 264 -0.41 -6.98 -7.99
CA TRP A 264 -1.30 -6.17 -7.16
C TRP A 264 -1.80 -4.98 -7.99
N ILE A 265 -3.12 -4.92 -8.19
CA ILE A 265 -3.81 -3.98 -9.06
C ILE A 265 -4.47 -2.91 -8.17
N ILE A 266 -3.76 -1.80 -7.92
CA ILE A 266 -4.25 -0.73 -7.05
C ILE A 266 -5.20 0.18 -7.86
N PRO A 267 -6.50 0.29 -7.49
CA PRO A 267 -7.43 1.12 -8.22
C PRO A 267 -7.07 2.61 -8.13
N VAL A 268 -7.26 3.36 -9.21
CA VAL A 268 -7.00 4.82 -9.25
C VAL A 268 -7.79 5.56 -8.17
N ALA A 269 -8.95 5.03 -7.77
CA ALA A 269 -9.74 5.48 -6.64
C ALA A 269 -9.00 5.51 -5.28
N ARG A 270 -7.86 4.81 -5.12
CA ARG A 270 -7.06 4.80 -3.88
C ARG A 270 -5.74 5.58 -3.98
N LEU A 271 -5.36 6.05 -5.17
CA LEU A 271 -4.07 6.74 -5.38
C LEU A 271 -4.09 8.17 -4.82
N LYS A 272 -3.04 8.55 -4.07
CA LYS A 272 -2.86 9.91 -3.51
C LYS A 272 -2.91 11.02 -4.58
N GLN A 273 -2.57 10.71 -5.82
CA GLN A 273 -2.54 11.64 -6.95
C GLN A 273 -3.87 11.75 -7.72
N ARG A 274 -4.92 10.98 -7.36
CA ARG A 274 -6.18 10.87 -8.15
C ARG A 274 -6.82 12.23 -8.47
N ALA A 275 -6.79 13.15 -7.52
CA ALA A 275 -7.35 14.51 -7.67
C ALA A 275 -6.58 15.41 -8.68
N LEU A 276 -5.32 15.10 -8.99
CA LEU A 276 -4.57 15.76 -10.08
C LEU A 276 -4.95 15.17 -11.43
N LEU A 277 -5.07 13.84 -11.51
CA LEU A 277 -5.38 13.10 -12.73
C LEU A 277 -6.78 13.45 -13.28
N THR A 278 -7.81 13.44 -12.42
CA THR A 278 -9.19 13.75 -12.82
C THR A 278 -9.33 15.22 -13.23
N LYS A 279 -8.84 16.17 -12.42
CA LYS A 279 -8.91 17.61 -12.72
C LYS A 279 -8.19 17.99 -14.02
N LYS A 280 -6.96 17.50 -14.23
CA LYS A 280 -6.12 17.95 -15.36
C LYS A 280 -6.51 17.32 -16.70
N LYS A 281 -7.13 16.13 -16.70
CA LYS A 281 -7.52 15.42 -17.93
C LYS A 281 -9.04 15.34 -18.19
N ARG A 282 -9.89 15.83 -17.28
CA ARG A 282 -11.37 15.70 -17.33
C ARG A 282 -11.88 14.25 -17.51
N LYS A 283 -11.04 13.25 -17.27
CA LYS A 283 -11.38 11.82 -17.37
C LYS A 283 -12.20 11.37 -16.15
N ARG A 284 -13.16 10.48 -16.35
CA ARG A 284 -13.85 9.80 -15.24
C ARG A 284 -12.86 8.85 -14.56
N LEU A 285 -13.12 8.50 -13.31
CA LEU A 285 -12.22 7.66 -12.51
C LEU A 285 -12.00 6.26 -13.11
N VAL A 286 -12.97 5.78 -13.90
CA VAL A 286 -12.93 4.52 -14.66
C VAL A 286 -12.14 4.59 -15.98
N ASP A 287 -11.92 5.80 -16.54
CA ASP A 287 -11.22 5.99 -17.82
C ASP A 287 -9.68 6.09 -17.66
N ILE A 288 -9.15 5.72 -16.48
CA ILE A 288 -7.75 5.84 -16.07
C ILE A 288 -7.26 4.44 -15.65
N PRO A 289 -6.15 3.92 -16.22
CA PRO A 289 -5.68 2.58 -15.91
C PRO A 289 -5.21 2.45 -14.44
N PRO A 290 -5.38 1.28 -13.81
CA PRO A 290 -4.95 1.03 -12.44
C PRO A 290 -3.43 1.08 -12.31
N TYR A 291 -2.95 1.28 -11.08
CA TYR A 291 -1.53 1.21 -10.75
C TYR A 291 -1.15 -0.25 -10.49
N ILE A 292 -0.43 -0.86 -11.43
CA ILE A 292 -0.02 -2.27 -11.39
C ILE A 292 1.34 -2.39 -10.70
N VAL A 293 1.40 -3.20 -9.65
CA VAL A 293 2.60 -3.52 -8.87
C VAL A 293 2.89 -5.03 -9.03
N PRO A 294 3.98 -5.43 -9.71
CA PRO A 294 4.35 -6.84 -9.77
C PRO A 294 4.82 -7.32 -8.39
N LEU A 295 4.45 -8.55 -8.05
CA LEU A 295 4.74 -9.21 -6.77
C LEU A 295 5.82 -10.27 -6.97
N SER A 296 6.95 -10.12 -6.30
CA SER A 296 7.95 -11.17 -6.16
C SER A 296 7.38 -12.39 -5.41
N VAL A 297 8.00 -13.56 -5.55
CA VAL A 297 7.52 -14.78 -4.89
C VAL A 297 7.48 -14.62 -3.37
N GLN A 298 8.45 -13.91 -2.78
CA GLN A 298 8.47 -13.51 -1.38
C GLN A 298 7.26 -12.63 -1.00
N ALA A 299 6.83 -11.70 -1.87
CA ALA A 299 5.65 -10.88 -1.62
C ALA A 299 4.35 -11.70 -1.77
N GLN A 300 4.27 -12.60 -2.74
CA GLN A 300 3.13 -13.51 -2.95
C GLN A 300 2.96 -14.49 -1.77
N GLU A 301 4.05 -15.00 -1.19
CA GLU A 301 4.02 -15.82 0.03
C GLU A 301 3.30 -15.08 1.18
N ILE A 302 3.69 -13.82 1.41
CA ILE A 302 3.08 -12.98 2.46
C ILE A 302 1.61 -12.71 2.17
N VAL A 303 1.27 -12.32 0.93
CA VAL A 303 -0.11 -12.01 0.55
C VAL A 303 -1.00 -13.24 0.69
N ARG A 304 -0.55 -14.41 0.21
CA ARG A 304 -1.29 -15.68 0.33
C ARG A 304 -1.61 -15.97 1.79
N HIS A 305 -0.61 -15.95 2.68
CA HIS A 305 -0.85 -16.15 4.12
C HIS A 305 -1.80 -15.12 4.74
N LEU A 306 -1.75 -13.85 4.32
CA LEU A 306 -2.69 -12.83 4.81
C LEU A 306 -4.13 -13.03 4.27
N LEU A 307 -4.29 -13.62 3.09
CA LEU A 307 -5.58 -14.04 2.53
C LEU A 307 -6.12 -15.30 3.24
N ASP A 308 -5.26 -16.30 3.50
CA ASP A 308 -5.60 -17.53 4.23
C ASP A 308 -6.03 -17.26 5.68
N GLN A 309 -5.68 -16.09 6.23
CA GLN A 309 -6.07 -15.62 7.57
C GLN A 309 -7.19 -14.55 7.54
N CYS A 310 -7.74 -14.25 6.37
CA CYS A 310 -8.80 -13.26 6.20
C CYS A 310 -10.14 -13.77 6.77
N LYS A 311 -10.85 -12.92 7.50
CA LYS A 311 -12.12 -13.27 8.16
C LYS A 311 -13.33 -12.77 7.35
N PRO A 312 -14.50 -13.45 7.34
CA PRO A 312 -15.66 -13.02 6.53
C PRO A 312 -16.16 -11.59 6.76
N ALA A 313 -15.89 -10.98 7.92
CA ALA A 313 -16.24 -9.59 8.24
C ALA A 313 -15.10 -8.57 7.98
N GLN A 314 -14.01 -8.98 7.33
CA GLN A 314 -12.81 -8.19 7.06
C GLN A 314 -12.89 -7.49 5.71
N VAL A 315 -12.56 -6.20 5.69
CA VAL A 315 -12.62 -5.36 4.47
C VAL A 315 -11.26 -5.16 3.82
N TYR A 316 -10.17 -5.21 4.61
CA TYR A 316 -8.81 -4.89 4.17
C TYR A 316 -7.88 -6.09 4.35
N LEU A 317 -6.85 -6.23 3.51
CA LEU A 317 -5.85 -7.31 3.63
C LEU A 317 -5.22 -7.32 5.04
N ILE A 318 -4.99 -6.15 5.62
CA ILE A 318 -4.49 -6.00 7.00
C ILE A 318 -5.52 -5.20 7.83
N PRO A 319 -6.33 -5.87 8.68
CA PRO A 319 -7.39 -5.22 9.44
C PRO A 319 -6.86 -4.44 10.65
N GLY A 320 -7.65 -3.47 11.10
CA GLY A 320 -7.42 -2.75 12.34
C GLY A 320 -7.65 -3.63 13.58
N ASP A 321 -6.75 -3.52 14.55
CA ASP A 321 -6.66 -4.38 15.75
C ASP A 321 -7.95 -4.52 16.56
N TRP A 322 -8.86 -3.54 16.47
CA TRP A 322 -10.13 -3.46 17.21
C TRP A 322 -11.38 -3.61 16.32
N CYS A 323 -11.23 -3.61 14.99
CA CYS A 323 -12.37 -3.65 14.06
C CYS A 323 -11.93 -4.10 12.66
N LEU A 324 -12.45 -5.25 12.22
CA LEU A 324 -12.13 -5.87 10.91
C LEU A 324 -12.61 -5.03 9.70
N LYS A 325 -13.58 -4.12 9.92
CA LYS A 325 -14.09 -3.16 8.93
C LYS A 325 -13.25 -1.87 8.82
N HIS A 326 -12.15 -1.78 9.58
CA HIS A 326 -11.22 -0.66 9.54
C HIS A 326 -9.82 -1.14 9.12
N PRO A 327 -9.01 -0.28 8.48
CA PRO A 327 -7.61 -0.59 8.19
C PRO A 327 -6.75 -0.48 9.46
N VAL A 328 -5.52 -0.99 9.43
CA VAL A 328 -4.52 -0.66 10.49
C VAL A 328 -4.33 0.85 10.62
N SER A 329 -3.88 1.31 11.80
CA SER A 329 -3.60 2.72 12.04
C SER A 329 -2.44 3.22 11.18
N GLU A 330 -2.44 4.51 10.86
CA GLU A 330 -1.34 5.18 10.15
C GLU A 330 -0.01 5.06 10.91
N ASN A 331 -0.09 5.03 12.24
CA ASN A 331 1.06 4.89 13.13
C ASN A 331 1.43 3.42 13.45
N THR A 332 0.70 2.42 12.95
CA THR A 332 0.96 1.00 13.30
C THR A 332 2.36 0.57 12.83
N PHE A 333 2.75 0.89 11.59
CA PHE A 333 4.06 0.54 11.04
C PHE A 333 5.18 1.41 11.61
N ASN A 334 5.00 2.74 11.67
CA ASN A 334 5.99 3.65 12.27
C ASN A 334 6.25 3.32 13.76
N GLY A 335 5.21 3.00 14.53
CA GLY A 335 5.34 2.58 15.93
C GLY A 335 6.01 1.21 16.08
N ALA A 336 5.95 0.34 15.07
CA ALA A 336 6.71 -0.90 15.05
C ALA A 336 8.19 -0.67 14.70
N LEU A 337 8.49 0.24 13.76
CA LEU A 337 9.86 0.67 13.46
C LEU A 337 10.53 1.29 14.71
N LYS A 338 9.84 2.20 15.42
CA LYS A 338 10.31 2.77 16.70
C LYS A 338 10.57 1.68 17.75
N ARG A 339 9.65 0.72 17.93
CA ARG A 339 9.85 -0.45 18.82
C ARG A 339 10.96 -1.42 18.40
N MET A 340 11.51 -1.29 17.19
CA MET A 340 12.69 -2.04 16.72
C MET A 340 14.00 -1.24 16.85
N GLY A 341 13.97 -0.04 17.44
CA GLY A 341 15.14 0.84 17.58
C GLY A 341 15.36 1.79 16.41
N TYR A 342 14.53 1.74 15.36
CA TYR A 342 14.63 2.61 14.18
C TYR A 342 13.90 3.95 14.35
N GLU A 343 13.81 4.44 15.59
CA GLU A 343 13.39 5.80 15.86
C GLU A 343 14.38 6.78 15.22
N ASP A 344 13.84 7.71 14.45
CA ASP A 344 14.53 8.74 13.67
C ASP A 344 15.62 8.25 12.67
N GLN A 345 15.69 6.92 12.44
CA GLN A 345 16.53 6.26 11.42
C GLN A 345 15.72 5.73 10.23
N LEU A 346 14.50 5.22 10.44
CA LEU A 346 13.66 4.73 9.35
C LEU A 346 12.17 4.96 9.61
N THR A 347 11.50 5.64 8.67
CA THR A 347 10.04 5.75 8.65
C THR A 347 9.42 4.86 7.56
N GLY A 348 8.11 4.60 7.65
CA GLY A 348 7.36 3.94 6.57
C GLY A 348 7.33 4.72 5.24
N HIS A 349 7.76 5.99 5.23
CA HIS A 349 8.06 6.73 4.00
C HIS A 349 9.53 6.55 3.59
N GLY A 350 10.46 6.55 4.56
CA GLY A 350 11.87 6.24 4.39
C GLY A 350 12.13 4.90 3.69
N ILE A 351 11.32 3.86 3.95
CA ILE A 351 11.38 2.58 3.22
C ILE A 351 11.38 2.76 1.68
N ARG A 352 10.64 3.75 1.17
CA ARG A 352 10.60 4.05 -0.26
C ARG A 352 11.82 4.82 -0.74
N ALA A 353 12.41 5.67 0.10
CA ALA A 353 13.69 6.30 -0.20
C ALA A 353 14.81 5.25 -0.21
N THR A 354 14.88 4.39 0.81
CA THR A 354 15.77 3.20 0.88
C THR A 354 15.73 2.40 -0.42
N MET A 355 14.54 1.96 -0.85
CA MET A 355 14.37 1.17 -2.08
C MET A 355 14.68 1.99 -3.35
N SER A 356 14.27 3.25 -3.42
CA SER A 356 14.59 4.13 -4.57
C SER A 356 16.10 4.29 -4.72
N THR A 357 16.80 4.56 -3.63
CA THR A 357 18.25 4.73 -3.58
C THR A 357 18.95 3.43 -3.97
N ALA A 358 18.64 2.32 -3.30
CA ALA A 358 19.27 1.03 -3.58
C ALA A 358 19.07 0.57 -5.03
N LEU A 359 17.89 0.71 -5.62
CA LEU A 359 17.65 0.32 -7.02
C LEU A 359 18.41 1.21 -8.03
N ASN A 360 18.57 2.50 -7.76
CA ASN A 360 19.40 3.36 -8.62
C ASN A 360 20.90 3.07 -8.43
N GLU A 361 21.35 2.81 -7.19
CA GLU A 361 22.73 2.40 -6.87
C GLU A 361 23.10 1.06 -7.53
N LEU A 362 22.18 0.10 -7.57
CA LEU A 362 22.35 -1.18 -8.29
C LEU A 362 22.38 -1.05 -9.83
N GLY A 363 22.00 0.11 -10.37
CA GLY A 363 22.07 0.41 -11.81
C GLY A 363 20.75 0.21 -12.59
N TYR A 364 19.59 0.09 -11.93
CA TYR A 364 18.32 -0.04 -12.66
C TYR A 364 17.93 1.25 -13.40
N PRO A 365 17.30 1.16 -14.59
CA PRO A 365 16.77 2.32 -15.28
C PRO A 365 15.78 3.12 -14.42
N LYS A 366 16.11 4.39 -14.13
CA LYS A 366 15.29 5.30 -13.29
C LYS A 366 13.79 5.28 -13.64
N LYS A 367 13.44 5.17 -14.94
CA LYS A 367 12.04 5.04 -15.41
C LYS A 367 11.30 3.88 -14.73
N TRP A 368 11.93 2.72 -14.56
CA TRP A 368 11.31 1.55 -13.93
C TRP A 368 11.14 1.76 -12.43
N VAL A 369 12.12 2.38 -11.77
CA VAL A 369 12.07 2.72 -10.33
C VAL A 369 10.97 3.75 -10.05
N ASP A 370 10.90 4.85 -10.81
CA ASP A 370 9.86 5.86 -10.64
C ASP A 370 8.45 5.34 -10.98
N ALA A 371 8.32 4.46 -11.99
CA ALA A 371 7.07 3.77 -12.29
C ALA A 371 6.65 2.82 -11.15
N GLN A 372 7.60 2.03 -10.60
CA GLN A 372 7.40 1.15 -9.45
C GLN A 372 7.06 1.90 -8.16
N LEU A 373 7.49 3.15 -8.04
CA LEU A 373 7.19 4.00 -6.89
C LEU A 373 6.00 4.92 -7.12
N SER A 374 5.37 4.92 -8.30
CA SER A 374 4.28 5.86 -8.66
C SER A 374 4.74 7.33 -8.48
N HIS A 375 6.00 7.65 -8.74
CA HIS A 375 6.49 9.03 -8.71
C HIS A 375 5.93 9.81 -9.91
N ALA A 376 5.51 11.06 -9.67
CA ALA A 376 5.06 11.96 -10.73
C ALA A 376 6.22 12.88 -11.07
N ASP A 377 6.72 12.77 -12.30
CA ASP A 377 7.76 13.64 -12.83
C ASP A 377 7.23 15.09 -12.89
N PRO A 378 7.76 16.05 -12.12
CA PRO A 378 7.16 17.38 -12.00
C PRO A 378 7.10 18.13 -13.33
N ASP A 379 8.16 18.00 -14.13
CA ASP A 379 8.37 18.80 -15.34
C ASP A 379 7.64 18.21 -16.56
N LYS A 380 7.44 16.89 -16.60
CA LYS A 380 6.80 16.20 -17.73
C LYS A 380 5.29 16.06 -17.58
N ILE A 381 4.64 17.21 -17.70
CA ILE A 381 3.17 17.38 -17.76
C ILE A 381 2.46 16.43 -18.76
N SER A 382 3.15 15.93 -19.80
CA SER A 382 2.63 15.02 -20.81
C SER A 382 3.08 13.55 -20.68
N ALA A 383 4.02 13.20 -19.78
CA ALA A 383 4.46 11.83 -19.53
C ALA A 383 3.32 11.04 -18.85
N THR A 384 2.41 10.55 -19.68
CA THR A 384 1.17 9.93 -19.23
C THR A 384 1.48 8.60 -18.59
N TYR A 385 1.06 8.45 -17.33
CA TYR A 385 1.09 7.17 -16.61
C TYR A 385 0.44 6.04 -17.40
N ASN A 386 1.29 5.31 -18.11
CA ASN A 386 1.00 4.02 -18.67
C ASN A 386 1.52 3.01 -17.63
N HIS A 387 0.77 2.76 -16.57
CA HIS A 387 1.22 1.88 -15.46
C HIS A 387 1.39 0.41 -15.90
N ALA A 388 0.86 0.04 -17.07
CA ALA A 388 1.13 -1.22 -17.76
C ALA A 388 2.48 -1.24 -18.50
N GLU A 389 3.06 -0.07 -18.81
CA GLU A 389 4.39 0.03 -19.41
C GLU A 389 5.44 -0.47 -18.41
N TYR A 390 6.40 -1.24 -18.93
CA TYR A 390 7.46 -1.89 -18.16
C TYR A 390 7.00 -2.85 -17.05
N VAL A 391 5.78 -3.39 -17.06
CA VAL A 391 5.33 -4.34 -16.00
C VAL A 391 6.25 -5.56 -15.90
N GLU A 392 6.61 -6.18 -17.03
CA GLU A 392 7.48 -7.38 -17.03
C GLU A 392 8.94 -7.05 -16.69
N GLN A 393 9.46 -5.92 -17.17
CA GLN A 393 10.78 -5.43 -16.75
C GLN A 393 10.81 -5.11 -15.24
N ARG A 394 9.73 -4.54 -14.70
CA ARG A 394 9.55 -4.35 -13.26
C ARG A 394 9.37 -5.67 -12.52
N ARG A 395 8.77 -6.70 -13.11
CA ARG A 395 8.66 -8.04 -12.50
C ARG A 395 10.04 -8.64 -12.26
N VAL A 396 10.94 -8.58 -13.25
CA VAL A 396 12.34 -9.02 -13.11
C VAL A 396 13.07 -8.18 -12.05
N MET A 397 12.97 -6.84 -12.12
CA MET A 397 13.57 -5.92 -11.13
C MET A 397 13.09 -6.20 -9.69
N MET A 398 11.79 -6.45 -9.50
CA MET A 398 11.21 -6.67 -8.17
C MET A 398 11.49 -8.08 -7.62
N GLN A 399 11.73 -9.07 -8.49
CA GLN A 399 12.18 -10.39 -8.06
C GLN A 399 13.66 -10.36 -7.62
N ASP A 400 14.56 -9.81 -8.44
CA ASP A 400 15.98 -9.66 -8.08
C ASP A 400 16.16 -8.79 -6.82
N TRP A 401 15.35 -7.73 -6.66
CA TRP A 401 15.30 -6.95 -5.41
C TRP A 401 14.88 -7.80 -4.19
N ALA A 402 13.87 -8.66 -4.33
CA ALA A 402 13.42 -9.53 -3.25
C ALA A 402 14.45 -10.62 -2.88
N ASP A 403 15.11 -11.18 -3.90
CA ASP A 403 16.17 -12.17 -3.71
C ASP A 403 17.43 -11.52 -3.08
N ARG A 404 17.76 -10.26 -3.43
CA ARG A 404 18.78 -9.46 -2.73
C ARG A 404 18.40 -9.12 -1.29
N LEU A 405 17.14 -8.84 -0.98
CA LEU A 405 16.70 -8.66 0.41
C LEU A 405 16.89 -9.95 1.24
N ASP A 406 16.60 -11.12 0.67
CA ASP A 406 16.89 -12.39 1.32
C ASP A 406 18.42 -12.61 1.49
N LEU A 407 19.27 -12.18 0.54
CA LEU A 407 20.74 -12.21 0.68
C LEU A 407 21.27 -11.23 1.74
N PHE A 408 20.75 -10.00 1.80
CA PHE A 408 21.08 -9.03 2.86
C PHE A 408 20.70 -9.58 4.23
N GLU A 409 19.53 -10.21 4.37
CA GLU A 409 19.13 -10.82 5.64
C GLU A 409 20.05 -12.00 6.05
N GLN A 410 20.57 -12.76 5.07
CA GLN A 410 21.63 -13.77 5.24
C GLN A 410 23.03 -13.19 5.50
N ASN A 411 23.17 -11.87 5.60
CA ASN A 411 24.45 -11.16 5.76
C ASN A 411 25.42 -11.32 4.57
N GLN A 412 24.93 -11.70 3.38
CA GLN A 412 25.71 -11.84 2.14
C GLN A 412 25.82 -10.47 1.41
N VAL A 413 26.26 -9.45 2.13
CA VAL A 413 26.20 -8.02 1.74
C VAL A 413 26.93 -7.75 0.42
N GLU A 414 28.09 -8.37 0.22
CA GLU A 414 28.90 -8.21 -1.00
C GLU A 414 28.21 -8.75 -2.25
N VAL A 415 27.43 -9.84 -2.12
CA VAL A 415 26.69 -10.45 -3.23
C VAL A 415 25.42 -9.63 -3.51
N ALA A 416 24.69 -9.26 -2.46
CA ALA A 416 23.48 -8.47 -2.55
C ALA A 416 23.71 -7.06 -3.16
N SER A 417 24.89 -6.47 -2.91
CA SER A 417 25.27 -5.13 -3.39
C SER A 417 25.97 -5.11 -4.76
N ARG A 418 26.09 -6.25 -5.46
CA ARG A 418 26.72 -6.28 -6.80
C ARG A 418 25.88 -5.49 -7.80
N HIS A 419 26.49 -4.50 -8.45
CA HIS A 419 25.86 -3.71 -9.50
C HIS A 419 25.48 -4.61 -10.69
N LEU A 420 24.47 -4.22 -11.46
CA LEU A 420 24.06 -4.93 -12.66
C LEU A 420 25.09 -4.73 -13.79
N THR A 421 25.69 -5.81 -14.26
CA THR A 421 26.54 -5.79 -15.46
C THR A 421 25.67 -5.61 -16.71
N ILE A 422 25.53 -4.37 -17.19
CA ILE A 422 24.80 -4.09 -18.44
C ILE A 422 25.72 -4.45 -19.63
N THR A 423 25.62 -5.69 -20.11
CA THR A 423 26.29 -6.12 -21.35
C THR A 423 25.57 -5.53 -22.56
N LEU A 424 26.00 -4.33 -22.98
CA LEU A 424 25.72 -3.84 -24.33
C LEU A 424 26.37 -4.80 -25.35
N GLN A 425 25.61 -5.22 -26.36
CA GLN A 425 26.08 -6.21 -27.33
C GLN A 425 27.27 -5.67 -28.13
N GLY A 426 28.44 -6.31 -27.99
CA GLY A 426 29.54 -6.22 -28.96
C GLY A 426 30.93 -5.85 -28.41
N LEU A 427 31.05 -5.06 -27.33
CA LEU A 427 32.35 -4.56 -26.85
C LEU A 427 32.49 -4.52 -25.32
N PRO A 428 33.58 -5.08 -24.74
CA PRO A 428 33.92 -4.88 -23.33
C PRO A 428 34.65 -3.54 -23.15
N THR A 429 33.91 -2.47 -22.85
CA THR A 429 34.49 -1.12 -22.64
C THR A 429 35.21 -1.02 -21.29
N ILE A 430 36.46 -1.49 -21.25
CA ILE A 430 37.44 -1.09 -20.23
C ILE A 430 37.85 0.36 -20.52
N ALA A 431 37.93 1.20 -19.50
CA ALA A 431 38.37 2.58 -19.66
C ALA A 431 39.87 2.65 -20.01
N GLY A 432 40.22 3.16 -21.19
CA GLY A 432 41.60 3.53 -21.50
C GLY A 432 42.04 3.52 -22.97
N GLN A 433 41.33 2.84 -23.88
CA GLN A 433 41.76 2.73 -25.29
C GLN A 433 40.60 2.99 -26.27
N ALA A 434 40.86 3.78 -27.30
CA ALA A 434 39.89 4.15 -28.33
C ALA A 434 40.06 3.26 -29.58
N ALA A 435 39.00 2.58 -29.98
CA ALA A 435 38.95 1.83 -31.23
C ALA A 435 38.66 2.77 -32.43
N VAL A 436 39.19 2.42 -33.60
CA VAL A 436 39.09 3.23 -34.82
C VAL A 436 37.95 2.73 -35.71
N GLN A 437 37.00 3.64 -35.98
CA GLN A 437 35.76 3.48 -36.79
C GLN A 437 34.60 2.66 -36.16
N PRO A 438 33.34 3.07 -36.36
CA PRO A 438 32.15 2.38 -35.82
C PRO A 438 31.45 1.47 -36.87
N PRO A 439 30.79 0.38 -36.44
CA PRO A 439 29.79 -0.32 -37.25
C PRO A 439 28.43 0.40 -37.22
N VAL A 440 27.59 0.11 -38.22
CA VAL A 440 26.24 0.70 -38.38
C VAL A 440 25.24 0.12 -37.38
N ILE A 441 24.31 0.96 -36.91
CA ILE A 441 23.22 0.60 -35.99
C ILE A 441 21.88 0.63 -36.74
N ASP A 442 21.01 -0.36 -36.50
CA ASP A 442 19.55 -0.14 -36.50
C ASP A 442 18.91 -0.90 -35.32
N LEU A 443 17.67 -0.55 -34.94
CA LEU A 443 17.18 -0.63 -33.57
C LEU A 443 15.86 -1.39 -33.41
N THR A 444 15.80 -2.39 -32.53
CA THR A 444 14.57 -2.78 -31.82
C THR A 444 14.81 -3.09 -30.33
N ALA A 445 14.87 -2.02 -29.54
CA ALA A 445 14.96 -1.97 -28.07
C ALA A 445 16.26 -2.50 -27.40
N PRO A 446 16.83 -1.78 -26.43
CA PRO A 446 17.94 -2.29 -25.62
C PRO A 446 17.41 -3.37 -24.66
N GLN A 447 17.71 -4.64 -24.94
CA GLN A 447 17.44 -5.74 -24.02
C GLN A 447 18.41 -5.68 -22.85
N LEU A 448 17.89 -5.52 -21.63
CA LEU A 448 18.68 -5.59 -20.40
C LEU A 448 18.88 -7.06 -20.02
N ILE A 449 19.85 -7.70 -20.66
CA ILE A 449 20.20 -9.11 -20.41
C ILE A 449 21.00 -9.18 -19.10
N VAL A 450 20.42 -9.77 -18.06
CA VAL A 450 21.14 -10.05 -16.81
C VAL A 450 21.89 -11.38 -16.98
N THR A 451 23.12 -11.31 -17.49
CA THR A 451 23.99 -12.49 -17.63
C THR A 451 24.68 -12.86 -16.33
N ALA A 452 24.89 -14.15 -16.10
CA ALA A 452 25.80 -14.66 -15.06
C ALA A 452 27.28 -14.28 -15.37
N PRO A 453 28.21 -14.37 -14.40
CA PRO A 453 29.60 -13.95 -14.58
C PRO A 453 30.37 -14.69 -15.67
N THR A 454 31.37 -14.03 -16.24
CA THR A 454 32.37 -14.58 -17.17
C THR A 454 33.35 -15.55 -16.47
N PRO A 455 34.11 -16.40 -17.22
CA PRO A 455 34.63 -17.68 -16.70
C PRO A 455 35.73 -17.64 -15.62
N ASP A 456 36.44 -16.53 -15.43
CA ASP A 456 37.74 -16.53 -14.72
C ASP A 456 37.66 -16.36 -13.19
N LEU A 457 36.52 -16.71 -12.57
CA LEU A 457 36.35 -16.76 -11.11
C LEU A 457 35.59 -18.03 -10.69
N PRO A 458 35.83 -18.57 -9.47
CA PRO A 458 35.34 -19.89 -9.08
C PRO A 458 33.82 -20.03 -9.11
N ALA A 459 33.39 -21.26 -9.41
CA ALA A 459 32.09 -21.56 -9.98
C ALA A 459 30.87 -21.40 -9.05
N ALA A 460 29.71 -21.34 -9.72
CA ALA A 460 28.35 -21.17 -9.20
C ALA A 460 28.03 -19.79 -8.60
N PRO A 461 26.95 -19.10 -9.06
CA PRO A 461 26.33 -18.08 -8.22
C PRO A 461 25.81 -18.76 -6.96
N ALA A 462 26.05 -18.16 -5.79
CA ALA A 462 25.54 -18.68 -4.52
C ALA A 462 24.02 -18.87 -4.64
N SER A 463 23.55 -20.11 -4.46
CA SER A 463 22.14 -20.44 -4.59
C SER A 463 21.34 -19.65 -3.56
N VAL A 464 20.52 -18.71 -4.02
CA VAL A 464 19.76 -17.82 -3.13
C VAL A 464 18.81 -18.66 -2.30
N GLN A 465 19.19 -18.93 -1.04
CA GLN A 465 18.38 -19.70 -0.12
C GLN A 465 17.20 -18.84 0.30
N ARG A 466 16.08 -18.94 -0.45
CA ARG A 466 14.89 -18.12 -0.24
C ARG A 466 14.44 -18.19 1.21
N LEU A 467 14.36 -17.03 1.84
CA LEU A 467 14.08 -16.90 3.25
C LEU A 467 12.58 -16.68 3.45
N SER A 468 11.84 -17.78 3.59
CA SER A 468 10.39 -17.80 3.89
C SER A 468 9.99 -16.66 4.82
N ALA A 469 9.18 -15.76 4.29
CA ALA A 469 8.76 -14.52 4.94
C ALA A 469 7.78 -14.79 6.09
N VAL A 470 7.02 -15.89 5.97
CA VAL A 470 6.02 -16.34 6.94
C VAL A 470 6.66 -17.41 7.82
N ARG A 471 7.06 -17.03 9.04
CA ARG A 471 7.51 -17.99 10.06
C ARG A 471 6.34 -18.88 10.51
N MET A 472 6.09 -19.96 9.78
CA MET A 472 5.23 -21.05 10.21
C MET A 472 5.68 -21.56 11.59
N PRO A 473 4.83 -21.48 12.63
CA PRO A 473 5.14 -22.05 13.95
C PRO A 473 5.50 -23.55 13.86
N GLU A 474 6.29 -24.07 14.81
CA GLU A 474 6.68 -25.50 14.80
C GLU A 474 5.53 -26.48 15.09
N TYR A 475 4.36 -25.97 15.50
CA TYR A 475 3.11 -26.72 15.56
C TYR A 475 2.29 -26.66 14.26
N ALA A 476 2.60 -25.71 13.37
CA ALA A 476 1.90 -25.45 12.10
C ALA A 476 2.72 -25.86 10.87
N ARG A 477 4.04 -26.02 11.00
CA ARG A 477 4.77 -27.00 10.19
C ARG A 477 4.00 -28.32 10.29
N PRO A 478 3.63 -28.98 9.19
CA PRO A 478 2.99 -30.29 9.28
C PRO A 478 3.97 -31.24 9.98
N ARG A 479 3.67 -31.54 11.24
CA ARG A 479 4.29 -32.65 11.95
C ARG A 479 3.75 -33.91 11.32
N LEU A 480 4.41 -34.32 10.23
CA LEU A 480 4.22 -35.62 9.62
C LEU A 480 4.21 -36.65 10.75
N SER A 481 3.07 -37.32 10.93
CA SER A 481 2.98 -38.49 11.79
C SER A 481 3.98 -39.54 11.31
N GLU A 482 4.32 -40.53 12.13
CA GLU A 482 5.25 -41.59 11.73
C GLU A 482 4.76 -42.27 10.43
N VAL A 483 3.47 -42.63 10.38
CA VAL A 483 2.73 -43.04 9.16
C VAL A 483 2.90 -42.11 7.94
N GLN A 484 2.99 -40.79 8.14
CA GLN A 484 3.21 -39.83 7.04
C GLN A 484 4.70 -39.68 6.66
N ARG A 485 5.63 -39.92 7.58
CA ARG A 485 7.08 -39.97 7.29
C ARG A 485 7.43 -41.25 6.56
N GLU A 486 6.93 -42.39 7.03
CA GLU A 486 7.05 -43.69 6.39
C GLU A 486 6.54 -43.61 4.94
N ARG A 487 5.31 -43.11 4.73
CA ARG A 487 4.76 -42.91 3.37
C ARG A 487 5.61 -42.00 2.49
N LEU A 488 6.30 -41.00 3.06
CA LEU A 488 7.22 -40.14 2.30
C LEU A 488 8.57 -40.82 2.03
N GLN A 489 9.12 -41.61 2.95
CA GLN A 489 10.34 -42.40 2.73
C GLN A 489 10.11 -43.51 1.70
N VAL A 490 8.96 -44.19 1.75
CA VAL A 490 8.59 -45.19 0.74
C VAL A 490 8.34 -44.50 -0.62
N LEU A 491 7.77 -43.29 -0.65
CA LEU A 491 7.64 -42.49 -1.89
C LEU A 491 8.99 -42.03 -2.46
N GLU A 492 9.87 -41.48 -1.63
CA GLU A 492 11.22 -41.07 -2.01
C GLU A 492 12.03 -42.27 -2.52
N THR A 493 11.92 -43.42 -1.85
CA THR A 493 12.49 -44.69 -2.31
C THR A 493 11.88 -45.12 -3.64
N PHE A 494 10.55 -45.07 -3.80
CA PHE A 494 9.88 -45.43 -5.06
C PHE A 494 10.34 -44.54 -6.22
N GLU A 495 10.47 -43.23 -6.00
CA GLU A 495 10.80 -42.27 -7.06
C GLU A 495 12.31 -42.14 -7.33
N ALA A 496 13.16 -42.73 -6.48
CA ALA A 496 14.62 -42.69 -6.58
C ALA A 496 15.16 -43.10 -7.97
N PRO A 497 16.29 -42.51 -8.45
CA PRO A 497 16.74 -42.66 -9.83
C PRO A 497 17.01 -44.11 -10.29
N HIS A 498 17.43 -44.98 -9.37
CA HIS A 498 17.69 -46.39 -9.65
C HIS A 498 16.42 -47.25 -9.78
N ASN A 499 15.26 -46.75 -9.33
CA ASN A 499 13.98 -47.45 -9.46
C ASN A 499 13.25 -46.98 -10.73
N LEU A 500 13.56 -47.60 -11.87
CA LEU A 500 13.11 -47.18 -13.19
C LEU A 500 11.64 -47.49 -13.47
N SER A 501 10.99 -46.75 -14.36
CA SER A 501 9.67 -47.17 -14.86
C SER A 501 9.78 -48.46 -15.69
N VAL A 502 8.70 -49.22 -15.80
CA VAL A 502 8.65 -50.43 -16.66
C VAL A 502 9.00 -50.11 -18.13
N ALA A 503 8.75 -48.88 -18.59
CA ALA A 503 9.11 -48.46 -19.94
C ALA A 503 10.61 -48.20 -20.10
N ASP A 504 11.22 -47.52 -19.13
CA ASP A 504 12.65 -47.18 -19.16
C ASP A 504 13.52 -48.42 -18.92
N TYR A 505 13.11 -49.28 -17.99
CA TYR A 505 13.75 -50.58 -17.77
C TYR A 505 13.66 -51.46 -19.03
N ALA A 506 12.50 -51.51 -19.70
CA ALA A 506 12.36 -52.25 -20.97
C ALA A 506 13.28 -51.71 -22.07
N LYS A 507 13.42 -50.38 -22.16
CA LYS A 507 14.31 -49.69 -23.10
C LYS A 507 15.79 -50.03 -22.85
N LEU A 508 16.25 -50.01 -21.59
CA LEU A 508 17.62 -50.38 -21.23
C LEU A 508 17.89 -51.89 -21.36
N ALA A 509 16.90 -52.74 -21.07
CA ALA A 509 17.01 -54.20 -21.22
C ALA A 509 16.91 -54.70 -22.68
N GLY A 510 16.63 -53.81 -23.66
CA GLY A 510 16.41 -54.19 -25.05
C GLY A 510 15.19 -55.09 -25.26
N LYS A 511 14.10 -54.86 -24.50
CA LYS A 511 12.85 -55.65 -24.53
C LYS A 511 11.63 -54.76 -24.73
N SER A 512 10.50 -55.37 -25.08
CA SER A 512 9.21 -54.66 -25.10
C SER A 512 8.66 -54.48 -23.69
N ARG A 513 7.90 -53.40 -23.46
CA ARG A 513 7.21 -53.17 -22.17
C ARG A 513 6.32 -54.37 -21.77
N ARG A 514 5.63 -54.99 -22.74
CA ARG A 514 4.81 -56.20 -22.51
C ARG A 514 5.65 -57.38 -22.01
N TRP A 515 6.87 -57.56 -22.52
CA TRP A 515 7.77 -58.63 -22.07
C TRP A 515 8.20 -58.41 -20.61
N ILE A 516 8.56 -57.19 -20.22
CA ILE A 516 8.92 -56.89 -18.82
C ILE A 516 7.73 -57.07 -17.88
N THR A 517 6.52 -56.67 -18.27
CA THR A 517 5.30 -56.96 -17.50
C THR A 517 5.07 -58.47 -17.31
N TYR A 518 5.30 -59.28 -18.35
CA TYR A 518 5.23 -60.74 -18.26
C TYR A 518 6.33 -61.33 -17.35
N GLU A 519 7.57 -60.85 -17.43
CA GLU A 519 8.66 -61.32 -16.55
C GLU A 519 8.37 -61.06 -15.07
N ILE A 520 7.74 -59.92 -14.74
CA ILE A 520 7.28 -59.58 -13.39
C ILE A 520 6.16 -60.54 -12.95
N GLN A 521 5.11 -60.70 -13.76
CA GLN A 521 3.98 -61.60 -13.48
C GLN A 521 4.41 -63.07 -13.34
N ALA A 522 5.47 -63.48 -14.03
CA ALA A 522 6.04 -64.82 -13.96
C ALA A 522 7.05 -65.01 -12.79
N GLY A 523 7.26 -64.01 -11.93
CA GLY A 523 8.20 -64.07 -10.80
C GLY A 523 9.68 -64.11 -11.21
N ASN A 524 10.01 -63.62 -12.40
CA ASN A 524 11.38 -63.60 -12.94
C ASN A 524 12.07 -62.23 -12.84
N LEU A 525 11.40 -61.24 -12.24
CA LEU A 525 11.88 -59.87 -12.06
C LEU A 525 11.12 -59.23 -10.87
N LEU A 526 11.83 -58.56 -9.96
CA LEU A 526 11.23 -57.81 -8.85
C LEU A 526 10.76 -56.43 -9.35
N SER A 527 9.58 -56.00 -8.91
CA SER A 527 9.13 -54.63 -9.06
C SER A 527 8.41 -54.16 -7.80
N ILE A 528 8.78 -52.99 -7.28
CA ILE A 528 8.06 -52.32 -6.21
C ILE A 528 6.81 -51.63 -6.78
N HIS A 529 5.72 -51.62 -6.02
CA HIS A 529 4.42 -51.08 -6.43
C HIS A 529 3.92 -49.98 -5.49
N MET A 530 3.21 -48.98 -6.03
CA MET A 530 2.65 -47.87 -5.26
C MET A 530 1.28 -47.43 -5.79
N GLY A 531 0.31 -48.35 -5.79
CA GLY A 531 -1.08 -48.08 -6.15
C GLY A 531 -1.21 -47.36 -7.49
N HIS A 532 -1.87 -46.20 -7.50
CA HIS A 532 -2.09 -45.39 -8.71
C HIS A 532 -0.79 -44.87 -9.36
N ARG A 533 0.36 -44.85 -8.67
CA ARG A 533 1.66 -44.49 -9.28
C ARG A 533 2.30 -45.64 -10.07
N GLY A 534 1.66 -46.81 -10.11
CA GLY A 534 2.10 -47.96 -10.89
C GLY A 534 3.23 -48.74 -10.22
N GLN A 535 4.10 -49.35 -11.03
CA GLN A 535 5.20 -50.20 -10.57
C GLN A 535 6.53 -49.75 -11.18
N ARG A 536 7.61 -49.91 -10.42
CA ARG A 536 8.98 -49.56 -10.83
C ARG A 536 9.91 -50.76 -10.64
N VAL A 537 10.91 -50.86 -11.51
CA VAL A 537 11.87 -51.96 -11.58
C VAL A 537 13.26 -51.43 -11.25
N PRO A 538 13.89 -51.92 -10.17
CA PRO A 538 15.26 -51.53 -9.82
C PRO A 538 16.28 -51.87 -10.92
N ASP A 539 17.09 -50.87 -11.29
CA ASP A 539 18.08 -50.89 -12.38
C ASP A 539 19.18 -51.94 -12.20
N TRP A 540 19.54 -52.25 -10.96
CA TRP A 540 20.56 -53.25 -10.63
C TRP A 540 20.15 -54.67 -11.03
N GLN A 541 18.91 -54.91 -11.50
CA GLN A 541 18.50 -56.16 -12.16
C GLN A 541 18.91 -56.24 -13.64
N LEU A 542 19.46 -55.17 -14.23
CA LEU A 542 20.11 -55.21 -15.54
C LEU A 542 21.44 -55.99 -15.49
N ASP A 543 22.07 -56.08 -14.31
CA ASP A 543 23.21 -56.96 -14.04
C ASP A 543 22.75 -58.44 -14.02
N PRO A 544 23.27 -59.31 -14.90
CA PRO A 544 22.85 -60.71 -14.98
C PRO A 544 23.04 -61.53 -13.69
N LEU A 545 24.01 -61.16 -12.85
CA LEU A 545 24.33 -61.89 -11.62
C LEU A 545 23.38 -61.48 -10.49
N LYS A 546 23.11 -60.18 -10.34
CA LYS A 546 22.10 -59.66 -9.40
C LYS A 546 20.69 -60.06 -9.81
N ARG A 547 20.40 -60.14 -11.11
CA ARG A 547 19.16 -60.71 -11.63
C ARG A 547 18.98 -62.18 -11.24
N ARG A 548 20.04 -63.00 -11.31
CA ARG A 548 20.01 -64.41 -10.87
C ARG A 548 19.85 -64.56 -9.36
N LEU A 549 20.35 -63.61 -8.56
CA LEU A 549 20.04 -63.53 -7.13
C LEU A 549 18.52 -63.33 -6.90
N VAL A 550 17.92 -62.30 -7.49
CA VAL A 550 16.47 -62.04 -7.36
C VAL A 550 15.63 -63.21 -7.84
N GLN A 551 15.95 -63.79 -9.00
CA GLN A 551 15.25 -64.98 -9.50
C GLN A 551 15.40 -66.22 -8.62
N SER A 552 16.41 -66.25 -7.73
CA SER A 552 16.57 -67.30 -6.73
C SER A 552 15.78 -66.97 -5.46
N VAL A 553 15.68 -65.69 -5.06
CA VAL A 553 14.84 -65.23 -3.93
C VAL A 553 13.35 -65.41 -4.23
N LEU A 554 12.87 -64.92 -5.37
CA LEU A 554 11.46 -65.02 -5.81
C LEU A 554 10.95 -66.47 -6.01
N LYS A 555 11.85 -67.47 -6.00
CA LYS A 555 11.52 -68.90 -6.04
C LYS A 555 11.56 -69.59 -4.67
N GLN A 556 12.07 -68.92 -3.64
CA GLN A 556 12.14 -69.40 -2.26
C GLN A 556 11.12 -68.72 -1.34
N VAL A 557 10.64 -67.54 -1.73
CA VAL A 557 9.62 -66.76 -1.04
C VAL A 557 8.20 -67.21 -1.46
N PRO A 558 7.20 -67.22 -0.57
CA PRO A 558 5.79 -67.50 -0.91
C PRO A 558 5.22 -66.57 -1.99
N ARG A 559 4.28 -67.07 -2.80
CA ARG A 559 3.55 -66.23 -3.77
C ARG A 559 2.55 -65.34 -3.02
N GLY A 560 2.79 -64.04 -3.02
CA GLY A 560 1.90 -63.03 -2.43
C GLY A 560 2.56 -62.13 -1.37
N LEU A 561 3.75 -62.50 -0.88
CA LEU A 561 4.56 -61.71 0.04
C LEU A 561 4.93 -60.35 -0.56
N ASP A 562 5.03 -59.28 0.25
CA ASP A 562 5.25 -57.95 -0.31
C ASP A 562 6.63 -57.81 -0.99
N THR A 563 6.58 -57.32 -2.23
CA THR A 563 7.72 -56.85 -3.01
C THR A 563 8.57 -55.80 -2.29
N TRP A 564 8.00 -54.98 -1.38
CA TRP A 564 8.78 -54.06 -0.54
C TRP A 564 9.62 -54.78 0.52
N ALA A 565 9.07 -55.78 1.21
CA ALA A 565 9.84 -56.61 2.14
C ALA A 565 11.04 -57.27 1.43
N ILE A 566 10.83 -57.82 0.23
CA ILE A 566 11.92 -58.39 -0.60
C ILE A 566 12.92 -57.31 -1.04
N TYR A 567 12.45 -56.11 -1.40
CA TYR A 567 13.30 -55.00 -1.82
C TYR A 567 14.22 -54.50 -0.70
N HIS A 568 13.67 -54.26 0.49
CA HIS A 568 14.44 -53.90 1.67
C HIS A 568 15.38 -55.03 2.10
N ALA A 569 14.93 -56.28 2.06
CA ALA A 569 15.77 -57.44 2.37
C ALA A 569 16.97 -57.62 1.42
N LEU A 570 16.90 -57.15 0.18
CA LEU A 570 18.04 -57.16 -0.74
C LEU A 570 19.08 -56.07 -0.44
N LEU A 571 18.64 -54.92 0.10
CA LEU A 571 19.47 -53.74 0.33
C LEU A 571 20.06 -53.64 1.74
N GLN A 572 19.48 -54.30 2.74
CA GLN A 572 20.03 -54.31 4.10
C GLN A 572 21.34 -55.12 4.21
N PRO A 573 22.25 -54.77 5.14
CA PRO A 573 23.50 -55.49 5.35
C PRO A 573 23.29 -56.84 6.06
N TYR A 574 24.15 -57.81 5.75
CA TYR A 574 24.20 -59.11 6.46
C TYR A 574 25.61 -59.43 6.94
N ASP A 575 25.76 -59.87 8.20
CA ASP A 575 27.05 -60.27 8.77
C ASP A 575 27.71 -61.42 7.99
N ALA A 576 26.90 -62.40 7.58
CA ALA A 576 27.32 -63.52 6.73
C ALA A 576 27.75 -63.11 5.30
N LEU A 577 27.56 -61.83 4.93
CA LEU A 577 28.04 -61.20 3.70
C LEU A 577 29.09 -60.10 3.97
N GLY A 578 29.64 -60.05 5.19
CA GLY A 578 30.67 -59.09 5.59
C GLY A 578 30.14 -57.68 5.88
N GLY A 579 28.91 -57.58 6.40
CA GLY A 579 28.27 -56.29 6.73
C GLY A 579 27.82 -55.49 5.50
N ARG A 580 27.69 -56.13 4.33
CA ARG A 580 27.27 -55.52 3.07
C ARG A 580 25.91 -56.02 2.61
N SER A 581 25.27 -55.26 1.73
CA SER A 581 23.98 -55.64 1.14
C SER A 581 24.10 -56.87 0.25
N ALA A 582 22.99 -57.61 0.07
CA ALA A 582 22.98 -58.74 -0.84
C ALA A 582 23.22 -58.32 -2.30
N ILE A 583 22.84 -57.09 -2.67
CA ILE A 583 23.09 -56.49 -4.00
C ILE A 583 24.57 -56.12 -4.23
N GLU A 584 25.35 -55.84 -3.19
CA GLU A 584 26.78 -55.51 -3.27
C GLU A 584 27.71 -56.72 -3.12
N ALA A 585 27.37 -57.65 -2.21
CA ALA A 585 28.25 -58.75 -1.84
C ALA A 585 28.14 -59.98 -2.75
N VAL A 586 27.09 -60.06 -3.58
CA VAL A 586 26.80 -61.26 -4.36
C VAL A 586 27.82 -61.50 -5.48
N ASN A 587 28.26 -62.75 -5.56
CA ASN A 587 29.22 -63.28 -6.53
C ASN A 587 28.89 -64.76 -6.80
N PRO A 588 29.53 -65.42 -7.79
CA PRO A 588 29.17 -66.79 -8.17
C PRO A 588 29.34 -67.85 -7.06
N LYS A 589 30.11 -67.57 -6.00
CA LYS A 589 30.35 -68.51 -4.89
C LYS A 589 29.34 -68.39 -3.76
N ASN A 590 28.79 -67.20 -3.50
CA ASN A 590 27.85 -66.96 -2.39
C ASN A 590 26.39 -66.73 -2.80
N LEU A 591 26.06 -66.75 -4.10
CA LEU A 591 24.70 -66.49 -4.61
C LEU A 591 23.61 -67.32 -3.89
N HIS A 592 23.84 -68.62 -3.65
CA HIS A 592 22.89 -69.47 -2.93
C HIS A 592 22.75 -69.11 -1.44
N LEU A 593 23.82 -68.65 -0.78
CA LEU A 593 23.79 -68.17 0.60
C LEU A 593 23.03 -66.85 0.69
N ALA A 594 23.39 -65.87 -0.14
CA ALA A 594 22.70 -64.59 -0.23
C ALA A 594 21.19 -64.76 -0.53
N ALA A 595 20.83 -65.63 -1.47
CA ALA A 595 19.43 -65.89 -1.80
C ALA A 595 18.64 -66.50 -0.63
N ARG A 596 19.25 -67.37 0.19
CA ARG A 596 18.60 -67.96 1.38
C ARG A 596 18.46 -66.95 2.52
N LEU A 597 19.48 -66.13 2.77
CA LEU A 597 19.45 -65.07 3.78
C LEU A 597 18.34 -64.05 3.47
N VAL A 598 18.30 -63.55 2.23
CA VAL A 598 17.27 -62.59 1.78
C VAL A 598 15.89 -63.21 1.84
N ALA A 599 15.69 -64.44 1.36
CA ALA A 599 14.37 -65.09 1.40
C ALA A 599 13.87 -65.27 2.84
N ALA A 600 14.72 -65.78 3.75
CA ALA A 600 14.35 -65.96 5.15
C ALA A 600 13.99 -64.64 5.84
N GLN A 601 14.77 -63.58 5.59
CA GLN A 601 14.53 -62.28 6.20
C GLN A 601 13.39 -61.49 5.54
N SER A 602 13.03 -61.81 4.28
CA SER A 602 11.81 -61.28 3.65
C SER A 602 10.55 -61.86 4.30
N ILE A 603 10.56 -63.18 4.56
CA ILE A 603 9.45 -63.88 5.25
C ILE A 603 9.30 -63.36 6.68
N ALA A 604 10.40 -63.26 7.42
CA ALA A 604 10.39 -62.76 8.80
C ALA A 604 9.99 -61.27 8.94
N ALA A 605 9.97 -60.49 7.86
CA ALA A 605 9.47 -59.12 7.85
C ALA A 605 7.94 -59.07 7.62
N ASP A 606 7.44 -59.87 6.67
CA ASP A 606 6.01 -60.01 6.35
C ASP A 606 5.21 -60.54 7.56
N ASP A 607 5.79 -61.51 8.30
CA ASP A 607 5.24 -62.05 9.56
C ASP A 607 5.13 -61.00 10.70
N LEU A 608 5.88 -59.89 10.64
CA LEU A 608 5.86 -58.85 11.69
C LEU A 608 4.79 -57.79 11.43
N GLU A 609 4.59 -57.35 10.19
CA GLU A 609 3.65 -56.26 9.87
C GLU A 609 2.18 -56.64 10.15
N ASP A 610 1.81 -57.92 10.08
CA ASP A 610 0.44 -58.37 10.35
C ASP A 610 0.07 -58.36 11.86
N SER A 611 1.05 -58.13 12.75
CA SER A 611 0.88 -58.27 14.21
C SER A 611 0.40 -57.00 14.93
N ASP A 612 0.71 -55.81 14.42
CA ASP A 612 0.68 -54.56 15.21
C ASP A 612 -0.62 -53.73 15.06
N ILE A 613 -1.64 -54.26 14.36
CA ILE A 613 -2.96 -53.63 14.25
C ILE A 613 -3.92 -54.30 15.25
N PRO A 614 -4.40 -53.61 16.30
CA PRO A 614 -5.34 -54.18 17.25
C PRO A 614 -6.59 -54.70 16.54
N VAL A 615 -6.99 -55.95 16.85
CA VAL A 615 -8.12 -56.65 16.19
C VAL A 615 -9.42 -55.84 16.27
N GLN A 616 -9.57 -55.00 17.29
CA GLN A 616 -10.68 -54.05 17.44
C GLN A 616 -10.67 -52.95 16.36
N VAL A 617 -9.51 -52.43 15.97
CA VAL A 617 -9.36 -51.43 14.89
C VAL A 617 -9.67 -52.07 13.54
N ARG A 618 -9.14 -53.27 13.24
CA ARG A 618 -9.48 -54.03 12.02
C ARG A 618 -11.00 -54.24 11.93
N ARG A 619 -11.66 -54.66 13.01
CA ARG A 619 -13.13 -54.85 13.05
C ARG A 619 -13.93 -53.55 12.93
N SER A 620 -13.46 -52.44 13.52
CA SER A 620 -14.14 -51.13 13.40
C SER A 620 -14.01 -50.54 11.99
N VAL A 621 -12.85 -50.68 11.34
CA VAL A 621 -12.67 -50.26 9.94
C VAL A 621 -13.48 -51.15 9.00
N GLN A 622 -13.49 -52.48 9.22
CA GLN A 622 -14.35 -53.40 8.45
C GLN A 622 -15.85 -53.08 8.60
N ARG A 623 -16.31 -52.70 9.81
CA ARG A 623 -17.68 -52.20 9.99
C ARG A 623 -17.92 -50.91 9.21
N LEU A 624 -17.12 -49.87 9.42
CA LEU A 624 -17.30 -48.57 8.73
C LEU A 624 -17.28 -48.70 7.19
N VAL A 625 -16.46 -49.61 6.65
CA VAL A 625 -16.44 -49.92 5.21
C VAL A 625 -17.69 -50.71 4.79
N GLN A 626 -18.13 -51.69 5.58
CA GLN A 626 -19.33 -52.48 5.26
C GLN A 626 -20.61 -51.63 5.36
N ASP A 627 -20.70 -50.78 6.39
CA ASP A 627 -21.80 -49.84 6.64
C ASP A 627 -21.90 -48.82 5.48
N ALA A 628 -20.76 -48.29 5.02
CA ALA A 628 -20.70 -47.41 3.84
C ALA A 628 -21.11 -48.12 2.54
N ILE A 629 -20.62 -49.36 2.31
CA ILE A 629 -21.04 -50.17 1.14
C ILE A 629 -22.55 -50.44 1.16
N THR A 630 -23.16 -50.63 2.34
CA THR A 630 -24.62 -50.77 2.46
C THR A 630 -25.39 -49.45 2.35
N ALA A 631 -24.73 -48.29 2.47
CA ALA A 631 -25.34 -46.98 2.22
C ALA A 631 -25.35 -46.67 0.73
N ASP A 632 -24.19 -46.78 0.04
CA ASP A 632 -24.09 -46.59 -1.42
C ASP A 632 -25.06 -47.54 -2.15
N ALA A 633 -25.10 -48.83 -1.77
CA ALA A 633 -25.99 -49.83 -2.35
C ALA A 633 -27.49 -49.65 -2.00
N ALA A 634 -27.85 -48.70 -1.12
CA ALA A 634 -29.23 -48.35 -0.81
C ALA A 634 -29.71 -47.10 -1.58
N GLU A 635 -28.82 -46.18 -1.94
CA GLU A 635 -29.15 -45.05 -2.82
C GLU A 635 -29.29 -45.51 -4.29
N ASP A 636 -28.42 -46.40 -4.77
CA ASP A 636 -28.45 -46.98 -6.14
C ASP A 636 -29.69 -47.86 -6.46
N LEU A 637 -30.62 -48.04 -5.50
CA LEU A 637 -31.83 -48.86 -5.65
C LEU A 637 -33.15 -48.09 -5.40
N MET A 638 -33.13 -46.77 -5.22
CA MET A 638 -34.35 -45.96 -5.05
C MET A 638 -34.33 -44.58 -5.75
N GLU A 639 -34.35 -44.56 -7.08
CA GLU A 639 -35.21 -43.63 -7.84
C GLU A 639 -35.66 -44.29 -9.18
N PRO A 640 -36.87 -43.99 -9.71
CA PRO A 640 -37.49 -44.72 -10.83
C PRO A 640 -37.33 -44.08 -12.22
#